data_AF-A0AAP0P2R8-F1
#
_entry.id   AF-A0AAP0P2R8-F1
#
_cell.length_a   1.000
_cell.length_b   1.000
_cell.length_c   1.000
_cell.angle_alpha   90.00
_cell.angle_beta   90.00
_cell.angle_gamma   90.00
#
_symmetry.space_group_name_H-M   'P 1'
#
loop_
_entity.id
_entity.type
_entity.pdbx_description
1 polymer ?
#
loop_
_entity_poly.entity_id
_entity_poly.type
_entity_poly.pdbx_seq_one_letter_code
_entity_poly.pdbx_strand_id
1 'polypeptide(L)'
;MPSTAAAAAAAAANQPDELIRRLRSGDGAVKLKALRELKNQIIGNRTKKLSYIKLGTVADVVGVLASSVSIDSDPGSGSGSSLIVESAAIIGSFACGVDAGVKAVLEAGAFPHLFRILSNPNEKVVDTTARSLRMIFQSRLAPKYDFSKNENADCLISLLNSDNENVTGLGASIITHSCKTIADQKILSSAGVLRRLITLLNGSLYQREASLEALTAMLSSNSAVISNFVDLDNGRALSSLINLMEDKSPRTRLLASTCLIVIGRTCSSYLQDIELKNKLILILVELLEEPDRVGDEVPFALAKLIVDREDLQRLAFEANALDKLCNFLQRETLQPKRFEGLLLAIAELCSRLESCRSKFFSLKVLNLVTNSLKHDAADVRTVACICLRNVTRSVKKLSAGYFMNEMVVDPLIQLLHDSSNSVQVAALSVISNIVVDFANRKSIFLRCGGIKELVRLSQSMDPTLRLNAVLALKNFVFLADNSSKECVLAELTVSTLVSLICDPEPKVQEQALAFVRNILESGIDSIKPVFTEDGIIINAVGRQVRNALDLNVCLEGIYALGNVATGNELHKEAVMHQILEPQVNGPSQSVLMKFLQGNNSQLRVGAIWCIINLTYPDGPGTSSRIARLRDGGVICQLKKLADDPCLDAKFRVKTALVQCVNNNSCAK
;
A
#
# COMPACT_ATOMS: atom_id res chain seq x y z
N MET A 1 -46.14 53.01 -23.03
CA MET A 1 -44.86 52.31 -22.80
C MET A 1 -44.53 52.31 -21.31
N PRO A 2 -44.63 51.16 -20.63
CA PRO A 2 -43.86 50.91 -19.42
C PRO A 2 -43.15 49.54 -19.55
N SER A 3 -41.88 49.50 -19.96
CA SER A 3 -41.15 48.21 -20.04
C SER A 3 -39.64 48.28 -19.72
N THR A 4 -39.06 49.46 -19.54
CA THR A 4 -37.63 49.59 -19.22
C THR A 4 -37.34 49.60 -17.72
N ALA A 5 -38.21 50.20 -16.90
CA ALA A 5 -38.05 50.23 -15.45
C ALA A 5 -38.28 48.85 -14.79
N ALA A 6 -39.22 48.05 -15.30
CA ALA A 6 -39.48 46.70 -14.79
C ALA A 6 -38.36 45.71 -15.16
N ALA A 7 -37.75 45.85 -16.34
CA ALA A 7 -36.60 45.05 -16.76
C ALA A 7 -35.32 45.40 -15.98
N ALA A 8 -35.11 46.69 -15.68
CA ALA A 8 -33.99 47.14 -14.84
C ALA A 8 -34.15 46.69 -13.37
N ALA A 9 -35.37 46.71 -12.82
CA ALA A 9 -35.66 46.19 -11.49
C ALA A 9 -35.48 44.65 -11.40
N ALA A 10 -35.81 43.92 -12.47
CA ALA A 10 -35.58 42.48 -12.55
C ALA A 10 -34.10 42.11 -12.71
N ALA A 11 -33.30 42.96 -13.37
CA ALA A 11 -31.84 42.80 -13.48
C ALA A 11 -31.12 43.13 -12.16
N ALA A 12 -31.60 44.12 -11.40
CA ALA A 12 -31.07 44.47 -10.08
C ALA A 12 -31.31 43.37 -9.02
N ALA A 13 -32.39 42.59 -9.16
CA ALA A 13 -32.70 41.48 -8.25
C ALA A 13 -31.76 40.26 -8.38
N ASN A 14 -30.96 40.17 -9.46
CA ASN A 14 -30.07 39.04 -9.77
C ASN A 14 -28.61 39.22 -9.33
N GLN A 15 -28.28 40.30 -8.59
CA GLN A 15 -26.91 40.47 -8.07
C GLN A 15 -26.67 39.60 -6.82
N PRO A 16 -25.56 38.84 -6.75
CA PRO A 16 -25.20 38.02 -5.59
C PRO A 16 -25.23 38.79 -4.27
N ASP A 17 -24.80 40.06 -4.30
CA ASP A 17 -24.75 40.94 -3.13
C ASP A 17 -26.14 41.29 -2.58
N GLU A 18 -27.12 41.51 -3.46
CA GLU A 18 -28.50 41.77 -3.05
C GLU A 18 -29.17 40.53 -2.46
N LEU A 19 -28.81 39.34 -2.95
CA LEU A 19 -29.28 38.09 -2.37
C LEU A 19 -28.69 37.88 -0.96
N ILE A 20 -27.39 38.13 -0.78
CA ILE A 20 -26.73 38.04 0.54
C ILE A 20 -27.32 39.06 1.53
N ARG A 21 -27.60 40.29 1.08
CA ARG A 21 -28.27 41.31 1.91
C ARG A 21 -29.64 40.84 2.40
N ARG A 22 -30.44 40.20 1.53
CA ARG A 22 -31.75 39.65 1.88
C ARG A 22 -31.65 38.47 2.86
N LEU A 23 -30.59 37.65 2.81
CA LEU A 23 -30.33 36.59 3.81
C LEU A 23 -30.05 37.16 5.21
N ARG A 24 -29.47 38.36 5.29
CA ARG A 24 -29.17 39.07 6.55
C ARG A 24 -30.32 39.92 7.08
N SER A 25 -31.47 39.95 6.39
CA SER A 25 -32.67 40.67 6.84
C SER A 25 -33.15 40.21 8.22
N GLY A 26 -33.83 41.06 8.99
CA GLY A 26 -34.54 40.62 10.21
C GLY A 26 -35.85 39.87 9.93
N ASP A 27 -36.39 40.01 8.71
CA ASP A 27 -37.68 39.44 8.30
C ASP A 27 -37.54 37.99 7.78
N GLY A 28 -38.21 37.06 8.45
CA GLY A 28 -38.23 35.64 8.10
C GLY A 28 -38.81 35.33 6.71
N ALA A 29 -39.79 36.10 6.22
CA ALA A 29 -40.35 35.91 4.88
C ALA A 29 -39.34 36.34 3.80
N VAL A 30 -38.61 37.43 4.03
CA VAL A 30 -37.53 37.90 3.15
C VAL A 30 -36.39 36.88 3.10
N LYS A 31 -35.96 36.37 4.26
CA LYS A 31 -34.96 35.29 4.35
C LYS A 31 -35.40 34.06 3.56
N LEU A 32 -36.64 33.61 3.75
CA LEU A 32 -37.16 32.41 3.08
C LEU A 32 -37.16 32.56 1.55
N LYS A 33 -37.57 33.73 1.04
CA LYS A 33 -37.53 34.03 -0.39
C LYS A 33 -36.10 34.02 -0.93
N ALA A 34 -35.15 34.60 -0.19
CA ALA A 34 -33.74 34.62 -0.56
C ALA A 34 -33.10 33.22 -0.55
N LEU A 35 -33.42 32.38 0.44
CA LEU A 35 -32.96 30.99 0.50
C LEU A 35 -33.48 30.20 -0.71
N ARG A 36 -34.78 30.30 -1.03
CA ARG A 36 -35.36 29.62 -2.20
C ARG A 36 -34.67 30.05 -3.50
N GLU A 37 -34.39 31.33 -3.64
CA GLU A 37 -33.67 31.88 -4.78
C GLU A 37 -32.24 31.33 -4.86
N LEU A 38 -31.50 31.34 -3.75
CA LEU A 38 -30.14 30.79 -3.69
C LEU A 38 -30.12 29.31 -4.05
N LYS A 39 -31.02 28.52 -3.47
CA LYS A 39 -31.17 27.09 -3.75
C LYS A 39 -31.30 26.83 -5.25
N ASN A 40 -32.18 27.57 -5.93
CA ASN A 40 -32.39 27.45 -7.36
C ASN A 40 -31.16 27.83 -8.19
N GLN A 41 -30.28 28.69 -7.66
CA GLN A 41 -29.05 29.07 -8.34
C GLN A 41 -27.90 28.06 -8.16
N ILE A 42 -27.84 27.35 -7.03
CA ILE A 42 -26.68 26.49 -6.70
C ILE A 42 -26.90 25.01 -6.98
N ILE A 43 -28.15 24.52 -6.95
CA ILE A 43 -28.42 23.09 -7.20
C ILE A 43 -28.01 22.76 -8.64
N GLY A 44 -27.17 21.74 -8.80
CA GLY A 44 -26.63 21.31 -10.09
C GLY A 44 -25.55 22.24 -10.70
N ASN A 45 -25.21 23.38 -10.09
CA ASN A 45 -24.26 24.34 -10.66
C ASN A 45 -22.99 24.50 -9.82
N ARG A 46 -21.94 23.75 -10.17
CA ARG A 46 -20.65 23.75 -9.46
C ARG A 46 -19.97 25.13 -9.43
N THR A 47 -20.01 25.87 -10.54
CA THR A 47 -19.36 27.19 -10.64
C THR A 47 -20.02 28.21 -9.71
N LYS A 48 -21.36 28.24 -9.69
CA LYS A 48 -22.11 29.11 -8.78
C LYS A 48 -21.91 28.72 -7.32
N LYS A 49 -21.89 27.41 -6.99
CA LYS A 49 -21.54 26.95 -5.63
C LYS A 49 -20.20 27.54 -5.18
N LEU A 50 -19.15 27.37 -5.98
CA LEU A 50 -17.81 27.88 -5.67
C LEU A 50 -17.77 29.41 -5.56
N SER A 51 -18.52 30.13 -6.39
CA SER A 51 -18.63 31.60 -6.30
C SER A 51 -19.26 32.04 -4.98
N TYR A 52 -20.43 31.49 -4.62
CA TYR A 52 -21.11 31.83 -3.37
C TYR A 52 -20.33 31.39 -2.12
N ILE A 53 -19.56 30.31 -2.19
CA ILE A 53 -18.61 29.91 -1.13
C ILE A 53 -17.56 31.02 -0.93
N LYS A 54 -16.95 31.54 -2.00
CA LYS A 54 -15.97 32.63 -1.92
C LYS A 54 -16.56 33.92 -1.36
N LEU A 55 -17.84 34.18 -1.60
CA LEU A 55 -18.56 35.34 -1.06
C LEU A 55 -18.96 35.20 0.41
N GLY A 56 -18.63 34.08 1.08
CA GLY A 56 -18.96 33.88 2.51
C GLY A 56 -20.42 33.49 2.78
N THR A 57 -21.21 33.25 1.73
CA THR A 57 -22.66 32.97 1.81
C THR A 57 -22.99 31.74 2.67
N VAL A 58 -22.06 30.78 2.78
CA VAL A 58 -22.24 29.60 3.63
C VAL A 58 -22.45 29.99 5.10
N ALA A 59 -21.66 30.93 5.62
CA ALA A 59 -21.80 31.41 6.99
C ALA A 59 -23.13 32.12 7.22
N ASP A 60 -23.59 32.90 6.24
CA ASP A 60 -24.90 33.56 6.29
C ASP A 60 -26.06 32.56 6.38
N VAL A 61 -26.03 31.51 5.55
CA VAL A 61 -27.05 30.44 5.58
C VAL A 61 -27.02 29.65 6.88
N VAL A 62 -25.82 29.35 7.41
CA VAL A 62 -25.68 28.69 8.71
C VAL A 62 -26.17 29.58 9.85
N GLY A 63 -25.96 30.89 9.78
CA GLY A 63 -26.53 31.86 10.72
C GLY A 63 -28.07 31.85 10.69
N VAL A 64 -28.68 31.80 9.50
CA VAL A 64 -30.13 31.65 9.37
C VAL A 64 -30.61 30.34 9.98
N LEU A 65 -29.92 29.22 9.71
CA LEU A 65 -30.22 27.93 10.34
C LEU A 65 -30.17 28.06 11.86
N ALA A 66 -29.03 28.49 12.43
CA ALA A 66 -28.82 28.60 13.87
C ALA A 66 -29.91 29.44 14.57
N SER A 67 -30.24 30.60 14.01
CA SER A 67 -31.30 31.48 14.53
C SER A 67 -32.70 30.85 14.48
N SER A 68 -32.95 29.97 13.51
CA SER A 68 -34.24 29.28 13.36
C SER A 68 -34.39 28.09 14.30
N VAL A 69 -33.30 27.52 14.82
CA VAL A 69 -33.32 26.41 15.79
C VAL A 69 -33.23 26.91 17.25
N SER A 70 -33.01 28.20 17.49
CA SER A 70 -33.03 28.82 18.83
C SER A 70 -34.40 29.41 19.20
N ILE A 71 -35.28 29.59 18.23
CA ILE A 71 -36.66 29.99 18.49
C ILE A 71 -37.40 28.70 18.87
N ASP A 72 -37.85 28.59 20.12
CA ASP A 72 -38.90 27.64 20.52
C ASP A 72 -40.17 28.01 19.74
N SER A 73 -40.21 27.61 18.48
CA SER A 73 -41.33 27.90 17.61
C SER A 73 -42.50 27.06 18.08
N ASP A 74 -43.51 27.76 18.58
CA ASP A 74 -44.89 27.29 18.71
C ASP A 74 -45.21 26.34 17.52
N PRO A 75 -45.61 25.07 17.78
CA PRO A 75 -45.78 24.04 16.75
C PRO A 75 -46.71 24.42 15.58
N GLY A 76 -47.46 25.51 15.71
CA GLY A 76 -48.37 26.06 14.69
C GLY A 76 -47.76 27.03 13.66
N SER A 77 -46.54 27.58 13.85
CA SER A 77 -45.98 28.55 12.88
C SER A 77 -45.15 27.87 11.77
N GLY A 78 -45.77 27.57 10.62
CA GLY A 78 -45.12 26.90 9.48
C GLY A 78 -43.91 27.65 8.85
N SER A 79 -43.63 28.88 9.29
CA SER A 79 -42.54 29.73 8.81
C SER A 79 -41.15 29.25 9.27
N GLY A 80 -41.00 28.86 10.55
CA GLY A 80 -39.72 28.40 11.12
C GLY A 80 -39.23 27.09 10.50
N SER A 81 -40.11 26.09 10.40
CA SER A 81 -39.80 24.80 9.76
C SER A 81 -39.39 24.97 8.30
N SER A 82 -40.01 25.92 7.58
CA SER A 82 -39.65 26.22 6.19
C SER A 82 -38.25 26.82 6.06
N LEU A 83 -37.87 27.72 6.97
CA LEU A 83 -36.52 28.29 7.01
C LEU A 83 -35.45 27.23 7.30
N ILE A 84 -35.72 26.30 8.24
CA ILE A 84 -34.80 25.20 8.56
C ILE A 84 -34.61 24.28 7.35
N VAL A 85 -35.71 23.85 6.71
CA VAL A 85 -35.68 22.97 5.54
C VAL A 85 -34.87 23.60 4.40
N GLU A 86 -35.13 24.85 4.05
CA GLU A 86 -34.42 25.52 2.95
C GLU A 86 -32.94 25.74 3.29
N SER A 87 -32.62 26.16 4.52
CA SER A 87 -31.24 26.36 4.96
C SER A 87 -30.44 25.06 4.97
N ALA A 88 -31.01 23.98 5.52
CA ALA A 88 -30.37 22.66 5.53
C ALA A 88 -30.12 22.16 4.11
N ALA A 89 -31.12 22.23 3.22
CA ALA A 89 -30.98 21.82 1.82
C ALA A 89 -29.86 22.56 1.08
N ILE A 90 -29.72 23.87 1.32
CA ILE A 90 -28.66 24.70 0.74
C ILE A 90 -27.29 24.29 1.28
N ILE A 91 -27.17 24.05 2.59
CA ILE A 91 -25.94 23.57 3.22
C ILE A 91 -25.51 22.22 2.63
N GLY A 92 -26.45 21.26 2.52
CA GLY A 92 -26.20 19.99 1.85
C GLY A 92 -25.77 20.16 0.40
N SER A 93 -26.41 21.07 -0.34
CA SER A 93 -26.03 21.39 -1.72
C SER A 93 -24.60 21.94 -1.81
N PHE A 94 -24.18 22.83 -0.92
CA PHE A 94 -22.79 23.31 -0.88
C PHE A 94 -21.78 22.18 -0.62
N ALA A 95 -22.12 21.25 0.28
CA ALA A 95 -21.28 20.09 0.61
C ALA A 95 -21.24 19.03 -0.52
N CYS A 96 -22.29 18.91 -1.33
CA CYS A 96 -22.43 17.85 -2.32
C CYS A 96 -21.40 17.95 -3.46
N GLY A 97 -20.43 17.02 -3.45
CA GLY A 97 -19.44 16.83 -4.53
C GLY A 97 -18.34 17.91 -4.60
N VAL A 98 -18.18 18.73 -3.55
CA VAL A 98 -17.21 19.83 -3.53
C VAL A 98 -16.54 19.90 -2.15
N ASP A 99 -15.30 19.43 -2.05
CA ASP A 99 -14.54 19.45 -0.78
C ASP A 99 -14.36 20.86 -0.21
N ALA A 100 -14.17 21.87 -1.06
CA ALA A 100 -14.13 23.27 -0.63
C ALA A 100 -15.46 23.72 0.03
N GLY A 101 -16.59 23.16 -0.43
CA GLY A 101 -17.91 23.41 0.16
C GLY A 101 -18.08 22.70 1.49
N VAL A 102 -17.65 21.45 1.60
CA VAL A 102 -17.63 20.72 2.89
C VAL A 102 -16.79 21.48 3.91
N LYS A 103 -15.57 21.91 3.54
CA LYS A 103 -14.70 22.72 4.39
C LYS A 103 -15.41 23.98 4.89
N ALA A 104 -16.01 24.76 3.97
CA ALA A 104 -16.72 25.99 4.33
C ALA A 104 -17.92 25.74 5.26
N VAL A 105 -18.67 24.66 5.04
CA VAL A 105 -19.83 24.28 5.86
C VAL A 105 -19.40 23.91 7.29
N LEU A 106 -18.28 23.20 7.43
CA LEU A 106 -17.73 22.83 8.74
C LEU A 106 -17.14 24.03 9.48
N GLU A 107 -16.39 24.89 8.80
CA GLU A 107 -15.82 26.13 9.35
C GLU A 107 -16.92 27.11 9.81
N ALA A 108 -18.05 27.15 9.12
CA ALA A 108 -19.20 27.95 9.50
C ALA A 108 -19.97 27.40 10.72
N GLY A 109 -19.62 26.22 11.25
CA GLY A 109 -20.27 25.64 12.43
C GLY A 109 -21.62 24.97 12.14
N ALA A 110 -21.89 24.54 10.90
CA ALA A 110 -23.18 23.95 10.54
C ALA A 110 -23.45 22.59 11.22
N PHE A 111 -22.39 21.79 11.43
CA PHE A 111 -22.51 20.38 11.80
C PHE A 111 -23.24 20.14 13.15
N PRO A 112 -22.89 20.82 14.27
CA PRO A 112 -23.61 20.64 15.53
C PRO A 112 -25.10 21.05 15.43
N HIS A 113 -25.41 22.09 14.66
CA HIS A 113 -26.79 22.54 14.44
C HIS A 113 -27.60 21.49 13.68
N LEU A 114 -27.05 20.96 12.59
CA LEU A 114 -27.71 19.92 11.79
C LEU A 114 -27.94 18.64 12.60
N PHE A 115 -26.98 18.19 13.41
CA PHE A 115 -27.16 17.02 14.27
C PHE A 115 -28.28 17.23 15.30
N ARG A 116 -28.35 18.40 15.94
CA ARG A 116 -29.40 18.73 16.89
C ARG A 116 -30.81 18.72 16.26
N ILE A 117 -30.93 19.13 15.00
CA ILE A 117 -32.21 19.16 14.28
C ILE A 117 -32.77 17.76 14.02
N LEU A 118 -31.97 16.70 14.05
CA LEU A 118 -32.45 15.32 13.84
C LEU A 118 -33.51 14.88 14.86
N SER A 119 -33.54 15.52 16.04
CA SER A 119 -34.56 15.29 17.08
C SER A 119 -35.82 16.16 16.93
N ASN A 120 -35.98 16.88 15.81
CA ASN A 120 -37.14 17.75 15.58
C ASN A 120 -38.42 16.91 15.31
N PRO A 121 -39.59 17.32 15.83
CA PRO A 121 -40.84 16.58 15.61
C PRO A 121 -41.36 16.66 14.16
N ASN A 122 -40.90 17.63 13.35
CA ASN A 122 -41.31 17.78 11.97
C ASN A 122 -40.51 16.84 11.05
N GLU A 123 -41.17 15.83 10.52
CA GLU A 123 -40.55 14.81 9.66
C GLU A 123 -39.85 15.41 8.43
N LYS A 124 -40.39 16.46 7.81
CA LYS A 124 -39.79 17.11 6.64
C LYS A 124 -38.48 17.83 6.98
N VAL A 125 -38.41 18.39 8.19
CA VAL A 125 -37.19 19.02 8.72
C VAL A 125 -36.11 17.96 8.94
N VAL A 126 -36.48 16.84 9.58
CA VAL A 126 -35.57 15.71 9.83
C VAL A 126 -35.08 15.11 8.52
N ASP A 127 -35.98 14.82 7.59
CA ASP A 127 -35.69 14.28 6.26
C ASP A 127 -34.64 15.11 5.50
N THR A 128 -34.87 16.42 5.41
CA THR A 128 -33.99 17.34 4.69
C THR A 128 -32.64 17.47 5.38
N THR A 129 -32.63 17.46 6.71
CA THR A 129 -31.41 17.55 7.50
C THR A 129 -30.56 16.29 7.37
N ALA A 130 -31.18 15.11 7.44
CA ALA A 130 -30.49 13.83 7.27
C ALA A 130 -29.87 13.71 5.88
N ARG A 131 -30.59 14.13 4.83
CA ARG A 131 -30.06 14.23 3.47
C ARG A 131 -28.83 15.15 3.38
N SER A 132 -28.87 16.28 4.08
CA SER A 132 -27.80 17.28 4.05
C SER A 132 -26.55 16.79 4.79
N LEU A 133 -26.71 16.20 5.97
CA LEU A 133 -25.62 15.56 6.71
C LEU A 133 -24.98 14.43 5.89
N ARG A 134 -25.79 13.62 5.19
CA ARG A 134 -25.26 12.59 4.30
C ARG A 134 -24.36 13.16 3.21
N MET A 135 -24.74 14.27 2.58
CA MET A 135 -23.91 14.93 1.57
C MET A 135 -22.57 15.40 2.14
N ILE A 136 -22.53 15.80 3.43
CA ILE A 136 -21.27 16.09 4.14
C ILE A 136 -20.44 14.83 4.29
N PHE A 137 -21.03 13.73 4.77
CA PHE A 137 -20.35 12.43 4.98
C PHE A 137 -19.85 11.73 3.70
N GLN A 138 -20.18 12.22 2.50
CA GLN A 138 -19.57 11.76 1.26
C GLN A 138 -18.11 12.23 1.09
N SER A 139 -17.70 13.29 1.80
CA SER A 139 -16.33 13.82 1.75
C SER A 139 -15.48 13.24 2.86
N ARG A 140 -14.19 13.03 2.56
CA ARG A 140 -13.18 12.63 3.56
C ARG A 140 -12.96 13.70 4.64
N LEU A 141 -13.38 14.94 4.40
CA LEU A 141 -13.30 16.06 5.35
C LEU A 141 -14.40 16.03 6.42
N ALA A 142 -15.41 15.15 6.29
CA ALA A 142 -16.49 15.05 7.26
C ALA A 142 -15.94 14.71 8.67
N PRO A 143 -16.52 15.27 9.75
CA PRO A 143 -16.09 14.99 11.11
C PRO A 143 -16.12 13.50 11.42
N LYS A 144 -15.07 13.00 12.08
CA LYS A 144 -15.05 11.61 12.55
C LYS A 144 -16.06 11.46 13.69
N TYR A 145 -16.94 10.49 13.57
CA TYR A 145 -17.89 10.16 14.62
C TYR A 145 -17.24 9.20 15.63
N ASP A 146 -17.25 9.58 16.90
CA ASP A 146 -16.64 8.80 17.99
C ASP A 146 -17.66 7.82 18.57
N PHE A 147 -17.50 6.53 18.26
CA PHE A 147 -18.38 5.46 18.75
C PHE A 147 -18.08 5.03 20.18
N SER A 148 -16.96 5.45 20.77
CA SER A 148 -16.57 5.01 22.13
C SER A 148 -17.47 5.56 23.23
N LYS A 149 -18.22 6.62 22.94
CA LYS A 149 -19.23 7.18 23.84
C LYS A 149 -20.55 6.43 23.67
N ASN A 150 -21.07 5.84 24.75
CA ASN A 150 -22.32 5.07 24.71
C ASN A 150 -23.49 5.86 24.08
N GLU A 151 -23.65 7.13 24.46
CA GLU A 151 -24.69 8.02 23.91
C GLU A 151 -24.62 8.14 22.37
N ASN A 152 -23.42 8.10 21.79
CA ASN A 152 -23.23 8.22 20.35
C ASN A 152 -23.58 6.93 19.62
N ALA A 153 -23.29 5.76 20.22
CA ALA A 153 -23.69 4.46 19.69
C ALA A 153 -25.22 4.27 19.76
N ASP A 154 -25.83 4.71 20.86
CA ASP A 154 -27.29 4.71 21.04
C ASP A 154 -27.99 5.66 20.08
N CYS A 155 -27.43 6.86 19.87
CA CYS A 155 -27.93 7.78 18.85
C CYS A 155 -27.87 7.14 17.46
N LEU A 156 -26.78 6.47 17.11
CA LEU A 156 -26.63 5.81 15.81
C LEU A 156 -27.66 4.68 15.61
N ILE A 157 -27.90 3.84 16.62
CA ILE A 157 -28.91 2.78 16.50
C ILE A 157 -30.31 3.38 16.36
N SER A 158 -30.60 4.52 17.02
CA SER A 158 -31.83 5.27 16.84
C SER A 158 -32.00 5.78 15.40
N LEU A 159 -30.95 6.34 14.79
CA LEU A 159 -30.97 6.75 13.38
C LEU A 159 -31.27 5.58 12.45
N LEU A 160 -30.62 4.43 12.68
CA LEU A 160 -30.84 3.24 11.86
C LEU A 160 -32.24 2.65 12.04
N ASN A 161 -32.85 2.78 13.23
CA ASN A 161 -34.20 2.30 13.53
C ASN A 161 -35.32 3.23 13.05
N SER A 162 -35.00 4.41 12.51
CA SER A 162 -35.98 5.32 11.94
C SER A 162 -36.74 4.69 10.76
N ASP A 163 -38.00 5.08 10.58
CA ASP A 163 -38.78 4.77 9.37
C ASP A 163 -38.40 5.67 8.18
N ASN A 164 -37.70 6.79 8.44
CA ASN A 164 -37.27 7.71 7.40
C ASN A 164 -36.01 7.20 6.68
N GLU A 165 -36.13 7.00 5.37
CA GLU A 165 -35.07 6.48 4.50
C GLU A 165 -33.78 7.32 4.53
N ASN A 166 -33.91 8.65 4.57
CA ASN A 166 -32.75 9.54 4.61
C ASN A 166 -32.03 9.47 5.94
N VAL A 167 -32.75 9.23 7.04
CA VAL A 167 -32.20 9.06 8.39
C VAL A 167 -31.45 7.73 8.51
N THR A 168 -32.03 6.62 8.06
CA THR A 168 -31.34 5.33 8.11
C THR A 168 -30.09 5.34 7.21
N GLY A 169 -30.20 5.94 6.02
CA GLY A 169 -29.06 6.11 5.13
C GLY A 169 -27.97 7.06 5.68
N LEU A 170 -28.32 8.07 6.49
CA LEU A 170 -27.34 8.86 7.23
C LEU A 170 -26.58 7.98 8.23
N GLY A 171 -27.30 7.17 9.02
CA GLY A 171 -26.68 6.24 9.97
C GLY A 171 -25.67 5.31 9.29
N ALA A 172 -26.05 4.72 8.15
CA ALA A 172 -25.15 3.91 7.33
C ALA A 172 -23.94 4.71 6.81
N SER A 173 -24.14 5.94 6.35
CA SER A 173 -23.05 6.81 5.87
C SER A 173 -22.05 7.18 6.97
N ILE A 174 -22.53 7.43 8.20
CA ILE A 174 -21.69 7.67 9.38
C ILE A 174 -20.80 6.46 9.65
N ILE A 175 -21.35 5.24 9.57
CA ILE A 175 -20.59 3.99 9.75
C ILE A 175 -19.53 3.84 8.67
N THR A 176 -19.91 3.94 7.39
CA THR A 176 -18.96 3.83 6.26
C THR A 176 -17.79 4.80 6.38
N HIS A 177 -18.07 6.04 6.80
CA HIS A 177 -17.06 7.09 6.97
C HIS A 177 -16.21 6.93 8.22
N SER A 178 -16.81 6.62 9.38
CA SER A 178 -16.14 6.75 10.68
C SER A 178 -15.65 5.43 11.26
N CYS A 179 -16.23 4.28 10.86
CA CYS A 179 -15.83 2.96 11.34
C CYS A 179 -14.52 2.55 10.67
N LYS A 180 -13.40 2.70 11.39
CA LYS A 180 -12.04 2.45 10.86
C LYS A 180 -11.23 1.49 11.71
N THR A 181 -11.62 1.26 12.97
CA THR A 181 -10.85 0.42 13.89
C THR A 181 -11.62 -0.83 14.29
N ILE A 182 -10.88 -1.86 14.69
CA ILE A 182 -11.44 -3.10 15.25
C ILE A 182 -12.32 -2.81 16.49
N ALA A 183 -11.97 -1.78 17.27
CA ALA A 183 -12.74 -1.36 18.44
C ALA A 183 -14.11 -0.79 18.04
N ASP A 184 -14.15 0.12 17.06
CA ASP A 184 -15.40 0.69 16.53
C ASP A 184 -16.35 -0.43 16.07
N GLN A 185 -15.82 -1.38 15.30
CA GLN A 185 -16.58 -2.51 14.75
C GLN A 185 -17.19 -3.38 15.85
N LYS A 186 -16.45 -3.64 16.93
CA LYS A 186 -16.94 -4.42 18.09
C LYS A 186 -18.05 -3.68 18.83
N ILE A 187 -17.87 -2.39 19.10
CA ILE A 187 -18.88 -1.55 19.76
C ILE A 187 -20.18 -1.54 18.95
N LEU A 188 -20.08 -1.25 17.66
CA LEU A 188 -21.22 -1.24 16.74
C LEU A 188 -21.89 -2.62 16.63
N SER A 189 -21.10 -3.70 16.59
CA SER A 189 -21.63 -5.07 16.60
C SER A 189 -22.41 -5.35 17.87
N SER A 190 -21.88 -4.99 19.05
CA SER A 190 -22.57 -5.16 20.33
C SER A 190 -23.84 -4.30 20.49
N ALA A 191 -23.88 -3.13 19.84
CA ALA A 191 -25.04 -2.25 19.81
C ALA A 191 -26.18 -2.75 18.89
N GLY A 192 -26.03 -3.92 18.24
CA GLY A 192 -27.06 -4.50 17.38
C GLY A 192 -27.12 -3.91 15.96
N VAL A 193 -26.14 -3.09 15.56
CA VAL A 193 -26.09 -2.42 14.25
C VAL A 193 -26.13 -3.43 13.09
N LEU A 194 -25.41 -4.56 13.20
CA LEU A 194 -25.39 -5.59 12.14
C LEU A 194 -26.80 -6.09 11.80
N ARG A 195 -27.61 -6.42 12.81
CA ARG A 195 -28.98 -6.91 12.63
C ARG A 195 -29.86 -5.88 11.92
N ARG A 196 -29.70 -4.60 12.29
CA ARG A 196 -30.46 -3.53 11.64
C ARG A 196 -30.03 -3.32 10.19
N LEU A 197 -28.73 -3.31 9.89
CA LEU A 197 -28.24 -3.20 8.51
C LEU A 197 -28.73 -4.36 7.62
N ILE A 198 -28.76 -5.59 8.13
CA ILE A 198 -29.31 -6.76 7.41
C ILE A 198 -30.80 -6.54 7.08
N THR A 199 -31.58 -6.03 8.04
CA THR A 199 -33.00 -5.73 7.82
C THR A 199 -33.18 -4.70 6.71
N LEU A 200 -32.34 -3.66 6.68
CA LEU A 200 -32.36 -2.59 5.68
C LEU A 200 -31.93 -3.06 4.28
N LEU A 201 -31.32 -4.23 4.13
CA LEU A 201 -31.05 -4.82 2.80
C LEU A 201 -32.34 -5.11 2.02
N ASN A 202 -33.44 -5.41 2.73
CA ASN A 202 -34.76 -5.60 2.13
C ASN A 202 -35.51 -4.29 1.87
N GLY A 203 -34.92 -3.15 2.22
CA GLY A 203 -35.50 -1.82 2.01
C GLY A 203 -35.39 -1.32 0.57
N SER A 204 -35.45 0.00 0.41
CA SER A 204 -35.27 0.67 -0.88
C SER A 204 -33.89 0.35 -1.47
N LEU A 205 -33.72 0.59 -2.78
CA LEU A 205 -32.42 0.45 -3.44
C LEU A 205 -31.33 1.25 -2.71
N TYR A 206 -31.66 2.48 -2.32
CA TYR A 206 -30.74 3.38 -1.64
C TYR A 206 -30.38 2.89 -0.22
N GLN A 207 -31.35 2.41 0.57
CA GLN A 207 -31.07 1.84 1.90
C GLN A 207 -30.20 0.59 1.79
N ARG A 208 -30.48 -0.26 0.80
CA ARG A 208 -29.71 -1.48 0.54
C ARG A 208 -28.25 -1.16 0.22
N GLU A 209 -28.01 -0.27 -0.74
CA GLU A 209 -26.64 0.12 -1.14
C GLU A 209 -25.87 0.78 0.02
N ALA A 210 -26.50 1.71 0.75
CA ALA A 210 -25.88 2.34 1.91
C ALA A 210 -25.55 1.31 3.01
N SER A 211 -26.45 0.34 3.24
CA SER A 211 -26.25 -0.71 4.23
C SER A 211 -25.12 -1.67 3.85
N LEU A 212 -24.96 -2.00 2.57
CA LEU A 212 -23.84 -2.82 2.08
C LEU A 212 -22.48 -2.10 2.24
N GLU A 213 -22.42 -0.79 1.98
CA GLU A 213 -21.20 -0.01 2.25
C GLU A 213 -20.86 0.00 3.74
N ALA A 214 -21.87 0.19 4.61
CA ALA A 214 -21.69 0.17 6.06
C ALA A 214 -21.24 -1.22 6.57
N LEU A 215 -21.85 -2.30 6.05
CA LEU A 215 -21.44 -3.67 6.34
C LEU A 215 -20.00 -3.93 5.90
N THR A 216 -19.59 -3.46 4.72
CA THR A 216 -18.19 -3.58 4.26
C THR A 216 -17.21 -2.96 5.26
N ALA A 217 -17.52 -1.76 5.77
CA ALA A 217 -16.69 -1.09 6.77
C ALA A 217 -16.65 -1.86 8.10
N MET A 218 -17.79 -2.38 8.55
CA MET A 218 -17.89 -3.14 9.80
C MET A 218 -17.18 -4.49 9.76
N LEU A 219 -17.18 -5.16 8.62
CA LEU A 219 -16.62 -6.51 8.44
C LEU A 219 -15.13 -6.48 8.08
N SER A 220 -14.55 -5.31 7.84
CA SER A 220 -13.17 -5.18 7.36
C SER A 220 -12.15 -5.68 8.39
N SER A 221 -11.48 -6.80 8.06
CA SER A 221 -10.34 -7.36 8.80
C SER A 221 -10.62 -7.72 10.27
N ASN A 222 -11.86 -8.08 10.61
CA ASN A 222 -12.25 -8.43 11.98
C ASN A 222 -13.04 -9.75 12.03
N SER A 223 -12.34 -10.84 12.35
CA SER A 223 -12.90 -12.19 12.37
C SER A 223 -14.05 -12.37 13.38
N ALA A 224 -14.00 -11.69 14.53
CA ALA A 224 -15.04 -11.80 15.55
C ALA A 224 -16.36 -11.20 15.08
N VAL A 225 -16.32 -10.00 14.47
CA VAL A 225 -17.51 -9.33 13.93
C VAL A 225 -18.05 -10.08 12.70
N ILE A 226 -17.16 -10.66 11.88
CA ILE A 226 -17.58 -11.54 10.78
C ILE A 226 -18.28 -12.79 11.28
N SER A 227 -17.75 -13.48 12.30
CA SER A 227 -18.41 -14.66 12.88
C SER A 227 -19.81 -14.28 13.37
N ASN A 228 -19.92 -13.20 14.15
CA ASN A 228 -21.20 -12.69 14.61
C ASN A 228 -22.16 -12.43 13.44
N PHE A 229 -21.69 -11.78 12.36
CA PHE A 229 -22.51 -11.53 11.18
C PHE A 229 -22.98 -12.81 10.48
N VAL A 230 -22.09 -13.79 10.30
CA VAL A 230 -22.43 -15.07 9.65
C VAL A 230 -23.42 -15.87 10.49
N ASP A 231 -23.27 -15.85 11.82
CA ASP A 231 -24.13 -16.59 12.74
C ASP A 231 -25.51 -15.93 12.94
N LEU A 232 -25.69 -14.66 12.52
CA LEU A 232 -26.96 -13.94 12.64
C LEU A 232 -28.09 -14.65 11.86
N ASP A 233 -29.24 -14.71 12.52
CA ASP A 233 -30.48 -15.28 12.00
C ASP A 233 -30.30 -16.71 11.44
N ASN A 234 -29.43 -17.50 12.07
CA ASN A 234 -29.07 -18.88 11.70
C ASN A 234 -28.48 -18.97 10.28
N GLY A 235 -27.57 -18.06 9.92
CA GLY A 235 -26.90 -18.06 8.61
C GLY A 235 -27.64 -17.29 7.52
N ARG A 236 -28.88 -16.83 7.76
CA ARG A 236 -29.67 -16.10 6.76
C ARG A 236 -29.03 -14.79 6.33
N ALA A 237 -28.28 -14.13 7.20
CA ALA A 237 -27.56 -12.90 6.87
C ALA A 237 -26.58 -13.11 5.69
N LEU A 238 -25.79 -14.19 5.74
CA LEU A 238 -24.85 -14.55 4.67
C LEU A 238 -25.60 -14.98 3.40
N SER A 239 -26.67 -15.77 3.53
CA SER A 239 -27.48 -16.17 2.38
C SER A 239 -28.12 -14.98 1.66
N SER A 240 -28.67 -14.00 2.40
CA SER A 240 -29.18 -12.76 1.84
C SER A 240 -28.10 -12.00 1.06
N LEU A 241 -26.88 -11.92 1.61
CA LEU A 241 -25.77 -11.27 0.93
C LEU A 241 -25.35 -11.99 -0.37
N ILE A 242 -25.30 -13.32 -0.36
CA ILE A 242 -25.02 -14.14 -1.55
C ILE A 242 -26.07 -13.92 -2.64
N ASN A 243 -27.35 -13.88 -2.27
CA ASN A 243 -28.44 -13.65 -3.22
C ASN A 243 -28.37 -12.27 -3.88
N LEU A 244 -27.87 -11.25 -3.17
CA LEU A 244 -27.73 -9.89 -3.71
C LEU A 244 -26.64 -9.75 -4.79
N MET A 245 -25.80 -10.76 -5.00
CA MET A 245 -24.89 -10.78 -6.14
C MET A 245 -25.64 -10.86 -7.48
N GLU A 246 -26.90 -11.31 -7.49
CA GLU A 246 -27.76 -11.41 -8.68
C GLU A 246 -28.85 -10.33 -8.72
N ASP A 247 -28.69 -9.27 -7.92
CA ASP A 247 -29.63 -8.14 -7.91
C ASP A 247 -29.67 -7.42 -9.27
N LYS A 248 -30.81 -6.80 -9.59
CA LYS A 248 -30.98 -6.05 -10.85
C LYS A 248 -30.07 -4.83 -10.95
N SER A 249 -29.68 -4.23 -9.82
CA SER A 249 -28.76 -3.09 -9.78
C SER A 249 -27.31 -3.55 -9.88
N PRO A 250 -26.54 -3.13 -10.92
CA PRO A 250 -25.10 -3.39 -11.00
C PRO A 250 -24.34 -2.92 -9.75
N ARG A 251 -24.78 -1.81 -9.15
CA ARG A 251 -24.17 -1.25 -7.93
C ARG A 251 -24.39 -2.16 -6.74
N THR A 252 -25.61 -2.67 -6.53
CA THR A 252 -25.91 -3.66 -5.47
C THR A 252 -25.05 -4.91 -5.64
N ARG A 253 -24.95 -5.44 -6.87
CA ARG A 253 -24.13 -6.63 -7.17
C ARG A 253 -22.67 -6.43 -6.78
N LEU A 254 -22.08 -5.28 -7.14
CA LEU A 254 -20.70 -4.91 -6.76
C LEU A 254 -20.52 -4.79 -5.24
N LEU A 255 -21.44 -4.11 -4.55
CA LEU A 255 -21.34 -3.88 -3.10
C LEU A 255 -21.50 -5.19 -2.31
N ALA A 256 -22.42 -6.06 -2.72
CA ALA A 256 -22.58 -7.40 -2.15
C ALA A 256 -21.31 -8.25 -2.37
N SER A 257 -20.79 -8.23 -3.59
CA SER A 257 -19.51 -8.90 -3.95
C SER A 257 -18.36 -8.39 -3.09
N THR A 258 -18.28 -7.08 -2.84
CA THR A 258 -17.23 -6.46 -2.02
C THR A 258 -17.32 -6.87 -0.55
N CYS A 259 -18.53 -6.98 0.01
CA CYS A 259 -18.74 -7.53 1.35
C CYS A 259 -18.24 -8.98 1.43
N LEU A 260 -18.59 -9.83 0.46
CA LEU A 260 -18.14 -11.22 0.40
C LEU A 260 -16.62 -11.33 0.28
N ILE A 261 -15.99 -10.49 -0.55
CA ILE A 261 -14.52 -10.41 -0.65
C ILE A 261 -13.91 -10.12 0.72
N VAL A 262 -14.45 -9.16 1.47
CA VAL A 262 -13.95 -8.81 2.81
C VAL A 262 -14.09 -9.99 3.79
N ILE A 263 -15.24 -10.68 3.78
CA ILE A 263 -15.49 -11.87 4.59
C ILE A 263 -14.48 -12.97 4.23
N GLY A 264 -14.38 -13.35 2.96
CA GLY A 264 -13.53 -14.45 2.49
C GLY A 264 -12.04 -14.22 2.62
N ARG A 265 -11.59 -12.95 2.62
CA ARG A 265 -10.18 -12.60 2.88
C ARG A 265 -9.80 -12.74 4.35
N THR A 266 -10.74 -12.48 5.26
CA THR A 266 -10.47 -12.55 6.71
C THR A 266 -10.72 -13.97 7.23
N CYS A 267 -11.76 -14.63 6.72
CA CYS A 267 -12.20 -15.96 7.14
C CYS A 267 -12.47 -16.83 5.90
N SER A 268 -11.42 -17.49 5.39
CA SER A 268 -11.50 -18.30 4.17
C SER A 268 -12.45 -19.50 4.27
N SER A 269 -12.77 -19.95 5.49
CA SER A 269 -13.72 -21.03 5.77
C SER A 269 -15.14 -20.74 5.25
N TYR A 270 -15.57 -19.47 5.24
CA TYR A 270 -16.94 -19.11 4.85
C TYR A 270 -17.15 -18.99 3.33
N LEU A 271 -16.06 -18.96 2.54
CA LEU A 271 -16.11 -19.01 1.08
C LEU A 271 -15.23 -20.16 0.56
N GLN A 272 -15.43 -21.39 1.07
CA GLN A 272 -14.70 -22.55 0.53
C GLN A 272 -15.30 -23.09 -0.76
N ASP A 273 -16.62 -22.92 -0.94
CA ASP A 273 -17.32 -23.38 -2.13
C ASP A 273 -16.73 -22.77 -3.40
N ILE A 274 -16.26 -23.65 -4.28
CA ILE A 274 -15.66 -23.31 -5.56
C ILE A 274 -16.70 -22.68 -6.49
N GLU A 275 -17.95 -23.14 -6.43
CA GLU A 275 -19.03 -22.60 -7.26
C GLU A 275 -19.31 -21.14 -6.90
N LEU A 276 -19.40 -20.83 -5.60
CA LEU A 276 -19.55 -19.47 -5.10
C LEU A 276 -18.36 -18.56 -5.50
N LYS A 277 -17.12 -19.05 -5.38
CA LYS A 277 -15.92 -18.30 -5.82
C LYS A 277 -15.96 -18.01 -7.31
N ASN A 278 -16.31 -19.00 -8.12
CA ASN A 278 -16.39 -18.86 -9.57
C ASN A 278 -17.51 -17.89 -9.97
N LYS A 279 -18.68 -18.01 -9.35
CA LYS A 279 -19.80 -17.10 -9.53
C LYS A 279 -19.42 -15.66 -9.22
N LEU A 280 -18.76 -15.44 -8.09
CA LEU A 280 -18.27 -14.11 -7.69
C LEU A 280 -17.33 -13.51 -8.75
N ILE A 281 -16.39 -14.30 -9.28
CA ILE A 281 -15.48 -13.87 -10.34
C ILE A 281 -16.24 -13.53 -11.63
N LEU A 282 -17.15 -14.40 -12.07
CA LEU A 282 -17.93 -14.19 -13.29
C LEU A 282 -18.75 -12.90 -13.22
N ILE A 283 -19.38 -12.62 -12.09
CA ILE A 283 -20.15 -11.39 -11.86
C ILE A 283 -19.24 -10.17 -11.90
N LEU A 284 -18.07 -10.20 -11.26
CA LEU A 284 -17.12 -9.09 -11.37
C LEU A 284 -16.62 -8.90 -12.82
N VAL A 285 -16.37 -9.97 -13.55
CA VAL A 285 -15.93 -9.92 -14.95
C VAL A 285 -17.05 -9.44 -15.90
N GLU A 286 -18.32 -9.65 -15.55
CA GLU A 286 -19.49 -9.08 -16.24
C GLU A 286 -19.60 -7.58 -15.97
N LEU A 287 -19.51 -7.17 -14.69
CA LEU A 287 -19.65 -5.77 -14.28
C LEU A 287 -18.53 -4.84 -14.80
N LEU A 288 -17.46 -5.40 -15.37
CA LEU A 288 -16.45 -4.63 -16.10
C LEU A 288 -17.01 -3.88 -17.31
N GLU A 289 -18.13 -4.34 -17.89
CA GLU A 289 -18.77 -3.73 -19.06
C GLU A 289 -19.59 -2.47 -18.70
N GLU A 290 -19.87 -2.23 -17.42
CA GLU A 290 -20.63 -1.06 -16.99
C GLU A 290 -19.85 0.24 -17.31
N PRO A 291 -20.47 1.24 -17.95
CA PRO A 291 -19.77 2.47 -18.36
C PRO A 291 -19.60 3.49 -17.23
N ASP A 292 -20.23 3.25 -16.07
CA ASP A 292 -20.34 4.20 -14.97
C ASP A 292 -19.33 3.91 -13.83
N ARG A 293 -19.60 4.48 -12.65
CA ARG A 293 -18.80 4.30 -11.44
C ARG A 293 -18.62 2.82 -11.04
N VAL A 294 -19.56 1.94 -11.40
CA VAL A 294 -19.43 0.50 -11.14
C VAL A 294 -18.25 -0.06 -11.93
N GLY A 295 -18.17 0.23 -13.24
CA GLY A 295 -17.05 -0.19 -14.08
C GLY A 295 -15.69 0.36 -13.63
N ASP A 296 -15.66 1.53 -13.00
CA ASP A 296 -14.44 2.10 -12.40
C ASP A 296 -13.98 1.35 -11.13
N GLU A 297 -14.90 0.81 -10.34
CA GLU A 297 -14.62 0.20 -9.03
C GLU A 297 -14.41 -1.32 -9.10
N VAL A 298 -15.04 -1.98 -10.07
CA VAL A 298 -14.98 -3.45 -10.28
C VAL A 298 -13.54 -3.98 -10.42
N PRO A 299 -12.63 -3.36 -11.21
CA PRO A 299 -11.27 -3.87 -11.31
C PRO A 299 -10.53 -3.91 -9.97
N PHE A 300 -10.77 -2.94 -9.08
CA PHE A 300 -10.20 -2.93 -7.74
C PHE A 300 -10.77 -4.05 -6.87
N ALA A 301 -12.08 -4.31 -6.97
CA ALA A 301 -12.72 -5.43 -6.28
C ALA A 301 -12.14 -6.78 -6.76
N LEU A 302 -11.96 -6.95 -8.08
CA LEU A 302 -11.34 -8.14 -8.65
C LEU A 302 -9.89 -8.30 -8.19
N ALA A 303 -9.07 -7.24 -8.23
CA ALA A 303 -7.70 -7.26 -7.72
C ALA A 303 -7.65 -7.66 -6.24
N LYS A 304 -8.53 -7.08 -5.41
CA LYS A 304 -8.65 -7.41 -3.98
C LYS A 304 -9.08 -8.86 -3.74
N LEU A 305 -9.92 -9.43 -4.60
CA LEU A 305 -10.32 -10.83 -4.52
C LEU A 305 -9.12 -11.77 -4.76
N ILE A 306 -8.31 -11.49 -5.78
CA ILE A 306 -7.28 -12.44 -6.26
C ILE A 306 -5.86 -12.20 -5.71
N VAL A 307 -5.57 -11.05 -5.09
CA VAL A 307 -4.25 -10.75 -4.53
C VAL A 307 -3.83 -11.81 -3.51
N ASP A 308 -2.63 -12.36 -3.72
CA ASP A 308 -2.02 -13.46 -2.96
C ASP A 308 -2.82 -14.78 -2.91
N ARG A 309 -3.73 -15.00 -3.87
CA ARG A 309 -4.62 -16.17 -3.91
C ARG A 309 -4.55 -16.89 -5.24
N GLU A 310 -3.61 -17.83 -5.35
CA GLU A 310 -3.37 -18.59 -6.60
C GLU A 310 -4.61 -19.38 -7.07
N ASP A 311 -5.42 -19.90 -6.13
CA ASP A 311 -6.69 -20.58 -6.44
C ASP A 311 -7.67 -19.66 -7.18
N LEU A 312 -7.84 -18.44 -6.68
CA LEU A 312 -8.74 -17.44 -7.27
C LEU A 312 -8.16 -16.83 -8.56
N GLN A 313 -6.84 -16.68 -8.66
CA GLN A 313 -6.18 -16.26 -9.91
C GLN A 313 -6.42 -17.29 -11.03
N ARG A 314 -6.41 -18.58 -10.71
CA ARG A 314 -6.67 -19.65 -11.68
C ARG A 314 -8.12 -19.60 -12.18
N LEU A 315 -9.08 -19.49 -11.26
CA LEU A 315 -10.49 -19.33 -11.62
C LEU A 315 -10.74 -18.06 -12.46
N ALA A 316 -10.11 -16.94 -12.11
CA ALA A 316 -10.22 -15.69 -12.89
C ALA A 316 -9.59 -15.81 -14.28
N PHE A 317 -8.48 -16.55 -14.41
CA PHE A 317 -7.88 -16.86 -15.69
C PHE A 317 -8.79 -17.75 -16.56
N GLU A 318 -9.38 -18.80 -15.97
CA GLU A 318 -10.35 -19.69 -16.64
C GLU A 318 -11.62 -18.95 -17.06
N ALA A 319 -12.07 -17.97 -16.26
CA ALA A 319 -13.16 -17.06 -16.58
C ALA A 319 -12.81 -15.98 -17.63
N ASN A 320 -11.64 -16.08 -18.28
CA ASN A 320 -11.17 -15.17 -19.32
C ASN A 320 -11.04 -13.71 -18.85
N ALA A 321 -10.84 -13.48 -17.55
CA ALA A 321 -10.76 -12.14 -16.97
C ALA A 321 -9.60 -11.34 -17.56
N LEU A 322 -8.44 -11.98 -17.78
CA LEU A 322 -7.25 -11.32 -18.32
C LEU A 322 -7.50 -10.75 -19.71
N ASP A 323 -8.08 -11.53 -20.63
CA ASP A 323 -8.39 -11.08 -21.98
C ASP A 323 -9.36 -9.90 -21.97
N LYS A 324 -10.41 -9.95 -21.15
CA LYS A 324 -11.35 -8.82 -21.00
C LYS A 324 -10.65 -7.56 -20.51
N LEU A 325 -9.89 -7.64 -19.41
CA LEU A 325 -9.18 -6.50 -18.84
C LEU A 325 -8.20 -5.88 -19.85
N CYS A 326 -7.46 -6.72 -20.58
CA CYS A 326 -6.52 -6.26 -21.61
C CYS A 326 -7.23 -5.59 -22.80
N ASN A 327 -8.37 -6.13 -23.21
CA ASN A 327 -9.18 -5.54 -24.28
C ASN A 327 -9.72 -4.15 -23.89
N PHE A 328 -10.15 -3.96 -22.65
CA PHE A 328 -10.57 -2.63 -22.15
C PHE A 328 -9.42 -1.62 -22.20
N LEU A 329 -8.22 -2.01 -21.76
CA LEU A 329 -7.03 -1.14 -21.84
C LEU A 329 -6.66 -0.74 -23.27
N GLN A 330 -6.99 -1.55 -24.28
CA GLN A 330 -6.65 -1.30 -25.69
C GLN A 330 -7.65 -0.40 -26.43
N ARG A 331 -8.92 -0.35 -25.99
CA ARG A 331 -10.03 0.16 -26.81
C ARG A 331 -10.43 1.62 -26.52
N GLU A 332 -10.19 2.12 -25.31
CA GLU A 332 -10.87 3.34 -24.84
C GLU A 332 -9.91 4.36 -24.23
N THR A 333 -10.26 5.65 -24.38
CA THR A 333 -9.68 6.71 -23.54
C THR A 333 -10.36 6.62 -22.17
N LEU A 334 -9.70 5.93 -21.25
CA LEU A 334 -10.27 5.60 -19.95
C LEU A 334 -10.06 6.74 -18.95
N GLN A 335 -11.02 6.90 -18.02
CA GLN A 335 -10.80 7.75 -16.85
C GLN A 335 -9.63 7.20 -16.02
N PRO A 336 -8.80 8.06 -15.39
CA PRO A 336 -7.61 7.62 -14.66
C PRO A 336 -7.89 6.52 -13.63
N LYS A 337 -9.02 6.61 -12.92
CA LYS A 337 -9.41 5.62 -11.90
C LYS A 337 -9.69 4.24 -12.50
N ARG A 338 -10.41 4.17 -13.62
CA ARG A 338 -10.68 2.89 -14.31
C ARG A 338 -9.39 2.29 -14.85
N PHE A 339 -8.56 3.13 -15.45
CA PHE A 339 -7.27 2.74 -15.99
C PHE A 339 -6.34 2.17 -14.90
N GLU A 340 -6.27 2.85 -13.75
CA GLU A 340 -5.56 2.39 -12.57
C GLU A 340 -6.06 1.02 -12.09
N GLY A 341 -7.37 0.87 -11.93
CA GLY A 341 -7.98 -0.38 -11.47
C GLY A 341 -7.72 -1.55 -12.43
N LEU A 342 -7.83 -1.32 -13.74
CA LEU A 342 -7.57 -2.35 -14.76
C LEU A 342 -6.12 -2.83 -14.71
N LEU A 343 -5.15 -1.91 -14.64
CA LEU A 343 -3.74 -2.26 -14.52
C LEU A 343 -3.46 -3.05 -13.24
N LEU A 344 -4.07 -2.65 -12.12
CA LEU A 344 -3.93 -3.35 -10.84
C LEU A 344 -4.49 -4.79 -10.91
N ALA A 345 -5.68 -4.98 -11.49
CA ALA A 345 -6.27 -6.31 -11.65
C ALA A 345 -5.40 -7.23 -12.54
N ILE A 346 -4.86 -6.70 -13.64
CA ILE A 346 -3.93 -7.42 -14.51
C ILE A 346 -2.63 -7.76 -13.78
N ALA A 347 -2.10 -6.81 -13.01
CA ALA A 347 -0.91 -7.04 -12.20
C ALA A 347 -1.13 -8.20 -11.24
N GLU A 348 -2.25 -8.23 -10.52
CA GLU A 348 -2.56 -9.29 -9.56
C GLU A 348 -2.79 -10.65 -10.22
N LEU A 349 -3.43 -10.71 -11.40
CA LEU A 349 -3.50 -11.94 -12.20
C LEU A 349 -2.12 -12.49 -12.58
N CYS A 350 -1.16 -11.59 -12.89
CA CYS A 350 0.19 -11.96 -13.29
C CYS A 350 1.15 -12.22 -12.10
N SER A 351 0.69 -12.06 -10.86
CA SER A 351 1.56 -12.10 -9.67
C SER A 351 2.16 -13.49 -9.43
N ARG A 352 1.36 -14.56 -9.43
CA ARG A 352 1.80 -15.93 -9.12
C ARG A 352 1.75 -16.90 -10.31
N LEU A 353 0.82 -16.71 -11.24
CA LEU A 353 0.59 -17.65 -12.35
C LEU A 353 1.41 -17.33 -13.61
N GLU A 354 2.29 -18.25 -14.01
CA GLU A 354 3.06 -18.15 -15.26
C GLU A 354 2.17 -18.23 -16.52
N SER A 355 1.02 -18.91 -16.44
CA SER A 355 0.01 -18.93 -17.52
C SER A 355 -0.54 -17.54 -17.80
N CYS A 356 -0.87 -16.77 -16.74
CA CYS A 356 -1.31 -15.38 -16.86
C CYS A 356 -0.24 -14.50 -17.50
N ARG A 357 1.02 -14.60 -17.03
CA ARG A 357 2.14 -13.85 -17.64
C ARG A 357 2.31 -14.22 -19.11
N SER A 358 2.33 -15.51 -19.44
CA SER A 358 2.47 -15.97 -20.83
C SER A 358 1.36 -15.41 -21.73
N LYS A 359 0.11 -15.43 -21.24
CA LYS A 359 -1.05 -14.89 -21.94
C LYS A 359 -0.97 -13.36 -22.08
N PHE A 360 -0.57 -12.63 -21.04
CA PHE A 360 -0.33 -11.18 -21.09
C PHE A 360 0.61 -10.79 -22.26
N PHE A 361 1.70 -11.54 -22.45
CA PHE A 361 2.61 -11.32 -23.57
C PHE A 361 1.97 -11.65 -24.93
N SER A 362 1.16 -12.71 -25.01
CA SER A 362 0.45 -13.05 -26.25
C SER A 362 -0.55 -11.98 -26.69
N LEU A 363 -1.12 -11.24 -25.73
CA LEU A 363 -2.06 -10.14 -25.95
C LEU A 363 -1.36 -8.80 -26.32
N LYS A 364 -0.02 -8.78 -26.38
CA LYS A 364 0.80 -7.60 -26.75
C LYS A 364 0.57 -6.35 -25.88
N VAL A 365 0.24 -6.54 -24.60
CA VAL A 365 -0.12 -5.45 -23.67
C VAL A 365 1.09 -4.75 -23.05
N LEU A 366 2.30 -5.34 -23.16
CA LEU A 366 3.53 -4.78 -22.58
C LEU A 366 3.77 -3.31 -22.96
N ASN A 367 3.54 -2.95 -24.22
CA ASN A 367 3.76 -1.59 -24.70
C ASN A 367 2.79 -0.60 -24.05
N LEU A 368 1.54 -0.99 -23.79
CA LEU A 368 0.57 -0.16 -23.09
C LEU A 368 0.97 0.08 -21.64
N VAL A 369 1.39 -0.97 -20.93
CA VAL A 369 1.87 -0.83 -19.55
C VAL A 369 3.12 0.04 -19.50
N THR A 370 4.02 -0.11 -20.46
CA THR A 370 5.25 0.70 -20.54
C THR A 370 4.95 2.16 -20.84
N ASN A 371 3.99 2.46 -21.73
CA ASN A 371 3.52 3.81 -21.99
C ASN A 371 2.84 4.43 -20.75
N SER A 372 2.17 3.60 -19.94
CA SER A 372 1.52 4.02 -18.69
C SER A 372 2.50 4.51 -17.62
N LEU A 373 3.79 4.17 -17.75
CA LEU A 373 4.85 4.74 -16.90
C LEU A 373 4.98 6.25 -17.07
N LYS A 374 4.53 6.82 -18.19
CA LYS A 374 4.61 8.26 -18.48
C LYS A 374 3.29 9.01 -18.23
N HIS A 375 2.31 8.35 -17.59
CA HIS A 375 0.99 8.94 -17.36
C HIS A 375 1.02 10.09 -16.35
N ASP A 376 0.14 11.10 -16.49
CA ASP A 376 0.13 12.29 -15.63
C ASP A 376 -0.19 11.97 -14.15
N ALA A 377 -1.12 11.05 -13.92
CA ALA A 377 -1.50 10.61 -12.57
C ALA A 377 -0.45 9.66 -11.96
N ALA A 378 0.05 10.00 -10.77
CA ALA A 378 1.03 9.21 -10.04
C ALA A 378 0.53 7.79 -9.71
N ASP A 379 -0.75 7.64 -9.34
CA ASP A 379 -1.35 6.35 -9.02
C ASP A 379 -1.30 5.38 -10.22
N VAL A 380 -1.56 5.88 -11.43
CA VAL A 380 -1.43 5.11 -12.67
C VAL A 380 0.02 4.66 -12.91
N ARG A 381 1.00 5.56 -12.71
CA ARG A 381 2.43 5.21 -12.85
C ARG A 381 2.85 4.15 -11.84
N THR A 382 2.36 4.25 -10.60
CA THR A 382 2.60 3.26 -9.55
C THR A 382 2.04 1.88 -9.94
N VAL A 383 0.77 1.78 -10.36
CA VAL A 383 0.20 0.47 -10.74
C VAL A 383 0.80 -0.09 -12.03
N ALA A 384 1.23 0.76 -12.96
CA ALA A 384 1.99 0.33 -14.13
C ALA A 384 3.33 -0.33 -13.73
N CYS A 385 4.05 0.25 -12.76
CA CYS A 385 5.24 -0.36 -12.18
C CYS A 385 4.91 -1.68 -11.47
N ILE A 386 3.82 -1.76 -10.69
CA ILE A 386 3.40 -3.01 -10.03
C ILE A 386 3.09 -4.10 -11.07
N CYS A 387 2.41 -3.74 -12.17
CA CYS A 387 2.14 -4.63 -13.28
C CYS A 387 3.45 -5.15 -13.91
N LEU A 388 4.38 -4.25 -14.26
CA LEU A 388 5.69 -4.62 -14.80
C LEU A 388 6.50 -5.50 -13.83
N ARG A 389 6.50 -5.19 -12.55
CA ARG A 389 7.15 -6.00 -11.50
C ARG A 389 6.59 -7.42 -11.47
N ASN A 390 5.29 -7.59 -11.66
CA ASN A 390 4.67 -8.92 -11.62
C ASN A 390 4.97 -9.73 -12.89
N VAL A 391 4.95 -9.10 -14.07
CA VAL A 391 5.29 -9.79 -15.34
C VAL A 391 6.79 -10.10 -15.47
N THR A 392 7.66 -9.28 -14.88
CA THR A 392 9.13 -9.49 -14.87
C THR A 392 9.58 -10.70 -14.05
N ARG A 393 8.69 -11.30 -13.25
CA ARG A 393 8.96 -12.57 -12.55
C ARG A 393 8.98 -13.79 -13.48
N SER A 394 8.58 -13.66 -14.74
CA SER A 394 8.71 -14.75 -15.72
C SER A 394 10.17 -14.91 -16.12
N VAL A 395 10.85 -15.93 -15.57
CA VAL A 395 12.25 -16.25 -15.91
C VAL A 395 12.42 -16.44 -17.41
N LYS A 396 11.45 -17.07 -18.09
CA LYS A 396 11.47 -17.29 -19.55
C LYS A 396 11.47 -15.98 -20.34
N LYS A 397 10.72 -14.98 -19.90
CA LYS A 397 10.64 -13.67 -20.58
C LYS A 397 11.82 -12.78 -20.20
N LEU A 398 12.27 -12.88 -18.95
CA LEU A 398 13.46 -12.20 -18.45
C LEU A 398 14.71 -12.66 -19.23
N SER A 399 14.99 -13.96 -19.28
CA SER A 399 16.17 -14.51 -19.97
C SER A 399 16.14 -14.32 -21.50
N ALA A 400 14.94 -14.18 -22.09
CA ALA A 400 14.80 -13.81 -23.49
C ALA A 400 15.07 -12.31 -23.75
N GLY A 401 15.26 -11.51 -22.70
CA GLY A 401 15.59 -10.08 -22.74
C GLY A 401 14.45 -9.17 -23.17
N TYR A 402 13.19 -9.55 -22.86
CA TYR A 402 12.01 -8.72 -23.16
C TYR A 402 11.97 -7.39 -22.41
N PHE A 403 12.71 -7.27 -21.30
CA PHE A 403 12.66 -6.10 -20.41
C PHE A 403 13.93 -5.25 -20.45
N MET A 404 15.06 -5.82 -20.85
CA MET A 404 16.33 -5.10 -21.00
C MET A 404 16.42 -4.50 -22.41
N ASN A 405 15.62 -3.46 -22.66
CA ASN A 405 15.61 -2.63 -23.87
C ASN A 405 15.22 -1.18 -23.51
N GLU A 406 15.58 -0.22 -24.37
CA GLU A 406 15.37 1.22 -24.12
C GLU A 406 13.90 1.58 -23.89
N MET A 407 12.97 0.94 -24.59
CA MET A 407 11.54 1.20 -24.41
C MET A 407 11.08 0.97 -22.98
N VAL A 408 11.64 -0.03 -22.27
CA VAL A 408 11.30 -0.34 -20.88
C VAL A 408 12.26 0.34 -19.89
N VAL A 409 13.56 0.34 -20.19
CA VAL A 409 14.59 0.85 -19.27
C VAL A 409 14.54 2.37 -19.13
N ASP A 410 14.39 3.11 -20.24
CA ASP A 410 14.44 4.57 -20.20
C ASP A 410 13.31 5.16 -19.35
N PRO A 411 12.03 4.76 -19.51
CA PRO A 411 10.97 5.28 -18.66
C PRO A 411 11.15 4.89 -17.19
N LEU A 412 11.66 3.69 -16.89
CA LEU A 412 11.93 3.29 -15.51
C LEU A 412 12.99 4.15 -14.85
N ILE A 413 14.06 4.50 -15.58
CA ILE A 413 15.10 5.42 -15.08
C ILE A 413 14.53 6.83 -14.92
N GLN A 414 13.68 7.31 -15.83
CA GLN A 414 12.99 8.60 -15.67
C GLN A 414 12.15 8.65 -14.40
N LEU A 415 11.46 7.55 -14.04
CA LEU A 415 10.67 7.45 -12.81
C LEU A 415 11.49 7.48 -11.52
N LEU A 416 12.81 7.30 -11.57
CA LEU A 416 13.69 7.50 -10.42
C LEU A 416 13.81 8.97 -10.00
N HIS A 417 13.35 9.90 -10.86
CA HIS A 417 13.24 11.34 -10.60
C HIS A 417 11.79 11.79 -10.34
N ASP A 418 10.84 10.86 -10.18
CA ASP A 418 9.44 11.21 -9.96
C ASP A 418 9.25 12.02 -8.67
N SER A 419 8.33 13.00 -8.68
CA SER A 419 7.95 13.76 -7.49
C SER A 419 7.39 12.91 -6.35
N SER A 420 6.86 11.72 -6.65
CA SER A 420 6.30 10.80 -5.66
C SER A 420 7.27 9.68 -5.32
N ASN A 421 7.63 9.57 -4.03
CA ASN A 421 8.42 8.45 -3.51
C ASN A 421 7.75 7.09 -3.78
N SER A 422 6.41 7.01 -3.78
CA SER A 422 5.70 5.75 -4.06
C SER A 422 5.96 5.25 -5.49
N VAL A 423 6.06 6.17 -6.45
CA VAL A 423 6.38 5.85 -7.85
C VAL A 423 7.85 5.43 -7.96
N GLN A 424 8.77 6.15 -7.33
CA GLN A 424 10.20 5.80 -7.30
C GLN A 424 10.42 4.40 -6.72
N VAL A 425 9.80 4.07 -5.57
CA VAL A 425 9.89 2.74 -4.94
C VAL A 425 9.32 1.65 -5.85
N ALA A 426 8.19 1.92 -6.51
CA ALA A 426 7.58 0.97 -7.43
C ALA A 426 8.49 0.73 -8.66
N ALA A 427 9.10 1.77 -9.22
CA ALA A 427 10.05 1.67 -10.32
C ALA A 427 11.32 0.89 -9.92
N LEU A 428 11.91 1.19 -8.76
CA LEU A 428 13.06 0.44 -8.22
C LEU A 428 12.74 -1.05 -8.02
N SER A 429 11.49 -1.38 -7.67
CA SER A 429 11.05 -2.78 -7.54
C SER A 429 11.02 -3.50 -8.89
N VAL A 430 10.71 -2.80 -9.99
CA VAL A 430 10.83 -3.36 -11.35
C VAL A 430 12.29 -3.51 -11.73
N ILE A 431 13.09 -2.45 -11.51
CA ILE A 431 14.53 -2.42 -11.82
C ILE A 431 15.23 -3.59 -11.14
N SER A 432 14.95 -3.81 -9.85
CA SER A 432 15.52 -4.91 -9.06
C SER A 432 15.29 -6.30 -9.68
N ASN A 433 14.19 -6.51 -10.40
CA ASN A 433 13.96 -7.77 -11.11
C ASN A 433 14.72 -7.85 -12.43
N ILE A 434 14.73 -6.76 -13.21
CA ILE A 434 15.29 -6.78 -14.57
C ILE A 434 16.82 -6.75 -14.60
N VAL A 435 17.46 -6.11 -13.61
CA VAL A 435 18.93 -5.99 -13.56
C VAL A 435 19.64 -7.29 -13.18
N VAL A 436 18.91 -8.30 -12.71
CA VAL A 436 19.44 -9.66 -12.49
C VAL A 436 19.82 -10.32 -13.81
N ASP A 437 19.27 -9.87 -14.96
CA ASP A 437 19.31 -10.56 -16.25
C ASP A 437 20.66 -11.24 -16.56
N PHE A 438 20.57 -12.53 -16.91
CA PHE A 438 21.67 -13.51 -16.99
C PHE A 438 22.51 -13.39 -18.27
N ALA A 439 22.30 -12.32 -19.05
CA ALA A 439 22.89 -12.13 -20.38
C ALA A 439 23.67 -10.81 -20.49
N ASN A 440 24.47 -10.68 -21.55
CA ASN A 440 25.29 -9.52 -21.95
C ASN A 440 24.51 -8.21 -22.21
N ARG A 441 23.26 -8.08 -21.73
CA ARG A 441 22.34 -6.95 -21.97
C ARG A 441 22.34 -5.89 -20.88
N LYS A 442 23.11 -6.10 -19.79
CA LYS A 442 23.33 -5.10 -18.72
C LYS A 442 23.92 -3.78 -19.24
N SER A 443 24.58 -3.80 -20.40
CA SER A 443 25.10 -2.63 -21.11
C SER A 443 24.04 -1.57 -21.42
N ILE A 444 22.78 -1.96 -21.67
CA ILE A 444 21.70 -1.00 -21.92
C ILE A 444 21.41 -0.19 -20.65
N PHE A 445 21.27 -0.86 -19.51
CA PHE A 445 21.05 -0.19 -18.22
C PHE A 445 22.20 0.75 -17.85
N LEU A 446 23.45 0.34 -18.13
CA LEU A 446 24.63 1.17 -17.97
C LEU A 446 24.57 2.42 -18.86
N ARG A 447 24.31 2.26 -20.16
CA ARG A 447 24.24 3.36 -21.14
C ARG A 447 23.17 4.40 -20.78
N CYS A 448 22.07 3.96 -20.19
CA CYS A 448 20.98 4.85 -19.79
C CYS A 448 21.26 5.58 -18.46
N GLY A 449 22.45 5.41 -17.86
CA GLY A 449 22.82 6.05 -16.60
C GLY A 449 22.19 5.39 -15.37
N GLY A 450 21.68 4.15 -15.49
CA GLY A 450 20.94 3.49 -14.43
C GLY A 450 21.74 3.32 -13.12
N ILE A 451 23.04 3.00 -13.21
CA ILE A 451 23.91 2.87 -12.04
C ILE A 451 24.04 4.19 -11.28
N LYS A 452 24.27 5.30 -11.98
CA LYS A 452 24.38 6.63 -11.40
C LYS A 452 23.12 7.00 -10.61
N GLU A 453 21.95 6.68 -11.15
CA GLU A 453 20.67 6.93 -10.46
C GLU A 453 20.45 6.03 -9.25
N LEU A 454 20.83 4.74 -9.33
CA LEU A 454 20.80 3.85 -8.17
C LEU A 454 21.73 4.33 -7.06
N VAL A 455 22.95 4.79 -7.38
CA VAL A 455 23.88 5.35 -6.40
C VAL A 455 23.32 6.64 -5.78
N ARG A 456 22.69 7.52 -6.57
CA ARG A 456 22.02 8.72 -6.04
C ARG A 456 20.90 8.36 -5.05
N LEU A 457 20.01 7.44 -5.41
CA LEU A 457 18.90 7.04 -4.54
C LEU A 457 19.34 6.23 -3.32
N SER A 458 20.48 5.54 -3.38
CA SER A 458 21.09 4.88 -2.22
C SER A 458 21.47 5.87 -1.10
N GLN A 459 21.60 7.16 -1.41
CA GLN A 459 21.91 8.25 -0.48
C GLN A 459 20.68 9.06 -0.05
N SER A 460 19.47 8.59 -0.38
CA SER A 460 18.23 9.29 -0.04
C SER A 460 17.99 9.36 1.48
N MET A 461 17.35 10.44 1.94
CA MET A 461 16.87 10.52 3.33
C MET A 461 15.74 9.50 3.62
N ASP A 462 15.06 9.00 2.59
CA ASP A 462 14.03 7.96 2.73
C ASP A 462 14.66 6.55 2.78
N PRO A 463 14.56 5.82 3.90
CA PRO A 463 15.14 4.49 4.04
C PRO A 463 14.56 3.47 3.05
N THR A 464 13.32 3.65 2.59
CA THR A 464 12.70 2.76 1.60
C THR A 464 13.36 2.91 0.24
N LEU A 465 13.68 4.14 -0.16
CA LEU A 465 14.41 4.41 -1.40
C LEU A 465 15.83 3.87 -1.32
N ARG A 466 16.54 4.12 -0.20
CA ARG A 466 17.88 3.55 0.00
C ARG A 466 17.86 2.03 -0.11
N LEU A 467 16.96 1.37 0.62
CA LEU A 467 16.82 -0.09 0.61
C LEU A 467 16.62 -0.65 -0.81
N ASN A 468 15.68 -0.10 -1.56
CA ASN A 468 15.37 -0.60 -2.90
C ASN A 468 16.47 -0.29 -3.92
N ALA A 469 17.17 0.85 -3.77
CA ALA A 469 18.31 1.18 -4.61
C ALA A 469 19.50 0.23 -4.39
N VAL A 470 19.83 -0.06 -3.12
CA VAL A 470 20.90 -1.01 -2.77
C VAL A 470 20.53 -2.43 -3.18
N LEU A 471 19.26 -2.82 -3.04
CA LEU A 471 18.76 -4.10 -3.56
C LEU A 471 18.97 -4.22 -5.08
N ALA A 472 18.66 -3.18 -5.83
CA ALA A 472 18.90 -3.15 -7.28
C ALA A 472 20.40 -3.23 -7.61
N LEU A 473 21.26 -2.51 -6.89
CA LEU A 473 22.73 -2.60 -7.05
C LEU A 473 23.23 -4.01 -6.77
N LYS A 474 22.81 -4.62 -5.66
CA LYS A 474 23.13 -6.01 -5.29
C LYS A 474 22.74 -6.99 -6.39
N ASN A 475 21.54 -6.84 -6.92
CA ASN A 475 21.01 -7.69 -7.98
C ASN A 475 21.74 -7.48 -9.31
N PHE A 476 22.14 -6.23 -9.63
CA PHE A 476 22.91 -5.93 -10.83
C PHE A 476 24.27 -6.61 -10.81
N VAL A 477 24.97 -6.62 -9.67
CA VAL A 477 26.31 -7.23 -9.55
C VAL A 477 26.30 -8.74 -9.32
N PHE A 478 25.12 -9.32 -9.08
CA PHE A 478 24.96 -10.77 -8.96
C PHE A 478 25.32 -11.46 -10.28
N LEU A 479 26.30 -12.38 -10.23
CA LEU A 479 26.86 -13.09 -11.39
C LEU A 479 27.28 -12.16 -12.54
N ALA A 480 27.62 -10.90 -12.25
CA ALA A 480 28.13 -9.97 -13.24
C ALA A 480 29.61 -10.23 -13.55
N ASP A 481 30.04 -9.93 -14.77
CA ASP A 481 31.47 -9.89 -15.10
C ASP A 481 32.20 -8.77 -14.35
N ASN A 482 33.54 -8.86 -14.30
CA ASN A 482 34.36 -7.90 -13.58
C ASN A 482 34.24 -6.47 -14.15
N SER A 483 34.09 -6.31 -15.46
CA SER A 483 33.91 -4.99 -16.10
C SER A 483 32.64 -4.29 -15.62
N SER A 484 31.53 -5.03 -15.53
CA SER A 484 30.27 -4.54 -14.99
C SER A 484 30.38 -4.18 -13.51
N LYS A 485 31.11 -4.97 -12.71
CA LYS A 485 31.38 -4.65 -11.29
C LYS A 485 32.24 -3.39 -11.14
N GLU A 486 33.28 -3.24 -11.96
CA GLU A 486 34.14 -2.06 -12.00
C GLU A 486 33.35 -0.80 -12.35
N CYS A 487 32.44 -0.86 -13.35
CA CYS A 487 31.54 0.25 -13.68
C CYS A 487 30.67 0.68 -12.48
N VAL A 488 30.18 -0.26 -11.67
CA VAL A 488 29.42 0.07 -10.46
C VAL A 488 30.29 0.74 -9.41
N LEU A 489 31.49 0.19 -9.18
CA LEU A 489 32.44 0.73 -8.21
C LEU A 489 33.00 2.10 -8.62
N ALA A 490 33.07 2.41 -9.92
CA ALA A 490 33.48 3.71 -10.41
C ALA A 490 32.48 4.84 -10.05
N GLU A 491 31.18 4.51 -9.96
CA GLU A 491 30.14 5.46 -9.56
C GLU A 491 29.96 5.52 -8.03
N LEU A 492 30.36 4.47 -7.30
CA LEU A 492 30.17 4.34 -5.86
C LEU A 492 31.45 4.71 -5.09
N THR A 493 31.42 5.84 -4.37
CA THR A 493 32.55 6.23 -3.52
C THR A 493 32.72 5.27 -2.33
N VAL A 494 33.95 5.13 -1.84
CA VAL A 494 34.27 4.35 -0.63
C VAL A 494 33.44 4.84 0.56
N SER A 495 33.34 6.17 0.74
CA SER A 495 32.51 6.77 1.79
C SER A 495 31.03 6.41 1.68
N THR A 496 30.47 6.41 0.46
CA THR A 496 29.07 6.02 0.23
C THR A 496 28.85 4.55 0.62
N LEU A 497 29.74 3.65 0.19
CA LEU A 497 29.63 2.22 0.53
C LEU A 497 29.74 1.98 2.04
N VAL A 498 30.69 2.64 2.72
CA VAL A 498 30.83 2.55 4.18
C VAL A 498 29.57 3.07 4.90
N SER A 499 28.99 4.18 4.42
CA SER A 499 27.73 4.71 4.94
C SER A 499 26.58 3.72 4.81
N LEU A 500 26.50 2.98 3.69
CA LEU A 500 25.46 1.96 3.47
C LEU A 500 25.68 0.72 4.34
N ILE A 501 26.92 0.28 4.53
CA ILE A 501 27.27 -0.82 5.45
C ILE A 501 26.91 -0.43 6.90
N CYS A 502 27.07 0.84 7.26
CA CYS A 502 26.79 1.37 8.59
C CYS A 502 25.43 2.09 8.68
N ASP A 503 24.51 1.85 7.75
CA ASP A 503 23.22 2.53 7.68
C ASP A 503 22.41 2.29 8.97
N PRO A 504 21.64 3.26 9.49
CA PRO A 504 20.85 3.04 10.70
C PRO A 504 19.79 1.94 10.56
N GLU A 505 19.35 1.64 9.33
CA GLU A 505 18.32 0.65 9.06
C GLU A 505 18.92 -0.74 8.75
N PRO A 506 18.66 -1.77 9.57
CA PRO A 506 19.25 -3.11 9.40
C PRO A 506 18.99 -3.74 8.03
N LYS A 507 17.83 -3.46 7.42
CA LYS A 507 17.51 -3.96 6.08
C LYS A 507 18.41 -3.37 5.01
N VAL A 508 18.83 -2.10 5.14
CA VAL A 508 19.76 -1.46 4.21
C VAL A 508 21.16 -2.07 4.41
N GLN A 509 21.59 -2.22 5.67
CA GLN A 509 22.85 -2.89 6.01
C GLN A 509 22.92 -4.31 5.41
N GLU A 510 21.85 -5.10 5.54
CA GLU A 510 21.75 -6.45 4.98
C GLU A 510 21.99 -6.43 3.48
N GLN A 511 21.29 -5.56 2.74
CA GLN A 511 21.49 -5.48 1.28
C GLN A 511 22.86 -4.93 0.89
N ALA A 512 23.43 -4.00 1.68
CA ALA A 512 24.75 -3.44 1.43
C ALA A 512 25.85 -4.50 1.62
N LEU A 513 25.78 -5.30 2.68
CA LEU A 513 26.71 -6.41 2.92
C LEU A 513 26.54 -7.52 1.86
N ALA A 514 25.31 -7.79 1.44
CA ALA A 514 25.05 -8.72 0.35
C ALA A 514 25.61 -8.21 -0.99
N PHE A 515 25.54 -6.90 -1.24
CA PHE A 515 26.19 -6.26 -2.38
C PHE A 515 27.71 -6.46 -2.33
N VAL A 516 28.35 -6.19 -1.19
CA VAL A 516 29.79 -6.43 -0.99
C VAL A 516 30.14 -7.90 -1.21
N ARG A 517 29.37 -8.83 -0.66
CA ARG A 517 29.56 -10.27 -0.88
C ARG A 517 29.57 -10.62 -2.36
N ASN A 518 28.61 -10.10 -3.14
CA ASN A 518 28.49 -10.37 -4.57
C ASN A 518 29.65 -9.76 -5.38
N ILE A 519 30.13 -8.57 -5.00
CA ILE A 519 31.33 -7.98 -5.62
C ILE A 519 32.52 -8.93 -5.47
N LEU A 520 32.72 -9.49 -4.27
CA LEU A 520 33.85 -10.34 -3.89
C LEU A 520 33.85 -11.77 -4.48
N GLU A 521 32.82 -12.18 -5.23
CA GLU A 521 32.65 -13.57 -5.69
C GLU A 521 33.60 -13.98 -6.85
N SER A 522 34.27 -13.02 -7.51
CA SER A 522 34.95 -13.24 -8.81
C SER A 522 36.48 -13.35 -8.75
N GLY A 523 37.02 -14.01 -7.72
CA GLY A 523 38.46 -14.27 -7.59
C GLY A 523 39.26 -13.11 -6.99
N ILE A 524 40.59 -13.25 -6.92
CA ILE A 524 41.47 -12.39 -6.11
C ILE A 524 41.38 -10.89 -6.49
N ASP A 525 41.25 -10.56 -7.78
CA ASP A 525 41.16 -9.18 -8.22
C ASP A 525 39.93 -8.46 -7.66
N SER A 526 38.83 -9.19 -7.44
CA SER A 526 37.60 -8.64 -6.86
C SER A 526 37.73 -8.27 -5.38
N ILE A 527 38.81 -8.67 -4.71
CA ILE A 527 39.11 -8.35 -3.30
C ILE A 527 39.78 -6.98 -3.17
N LYS A 528 40.50 -6.49 -4.19
CA LYS A 528 41.21 -5.21 -4.14
C LYS A 528 40.36 -4.03 -3.65
N PRO A 529 39.09 -3.86 -4.08
CA PRO A 529 38.26 -2.74 -3.67
C PRO A 529 38.06 -2.63 -2.15
N VAL A 530 37.95 -3.76 -1.43
CA VAL A 530 37.68 -3.71 0.03
C VAL A 530 38.91 -3.36 0.87
N PHE A 531 40.09 -3.33 0.25
CA PHE A 531 41.37 -2.90 0.85
C PHE A 531 41.81 -1.49 0.43
N THR A 532 40.97 -0.76 -0.31
CA THR A 532 41.20 0.66 -0.58
C THR A 532 41.11 1.49 0.70
N GLU A 533 41.76 2.67 0.71
CA GLU A 533 41.75 3.62 1.84
C GLU A 533 42.00 2.94 3.20
N ASP A 534 43.15 2.25 3.30
CA ASP A 534 43.59 1.53 4.51
C ASP A 534 42.60 0.45 5.01
N GLY A 535 41.80 -0.12 4.09
CA GLY A 535 40.86 -1.19 4.42
C GLY A 535 39.64 -0.72 5.20
N ILE A 536 39.21 0.53 5.02
CA ILE A 536 38.04 1.08 5.71
C ILE A 536 36.76 0.25 5.47
N ILE A 537 36.61 -0.33 4.27
CA ILE A 537 35.46 -1.18 3.93
C ILE A 537 35.49 -2.50 4.72
N ILE A 538 36.61 -3.22 4.73
CA ILE A 538 36.71 -4.48 5.50
C ILE A 538 36.55 -4.24 7.01
N ASN A 539 37.04 -3.10 7.51
CA ASN A 539 36.83 -2.67 8.90
C ASN A 539 35.34 -2.41 9.19
N ALA A 540 34.62 -1.75 8.28
CA ALA A 540 33.17 -1.53 8.40
C ALA A 540 32.40 -2.85 8.39
N VAL A 541 32.73 -3.77 7.48
CA VAL A 541 32.14 -5.12 7.42
C VAL A 541 32.35 -5.86 8.74
N GLY A 542 33.60 -5.90 9.22
CA GLY A 542 33.93 -6.55 10.49
C GLY A 542 33.19 -5.94 11.68
N ARG A 543 33.07 -4.61 11.74
CA ARG A 543 32.30 -3.91 12.78
C ARG A 543 30.82 -4.34 12.78
N GLN A 544 30.19 -4.49 11.62
CA GLN A 544 28.80 -4.96 11.55
C GLN A 544 28.67 -6.41 11.96
N VAL A 545 29.58 -7.29 11.52
CA VAL A 545 29.61 -8.70 11.95
C VAL A 545 29.71 -8.82 13.47
N ARG A 546 30.51 -7.96 14.12
CA ARG A 546 30.67 -7.96 15.59
C ARG A 546 29.46 -7.41 16.33
N ASN A 547 28.87 -6.31 15.85
CA ASN A 547 27.96 -5.49 16.65
C ASN A 547 26.49 -5.51 16.21
N ALA A 548 26.17 -6.00 15.01
CA ALA A 548 24.80 -6.00 14.53
C ALA A 548 23.90 -6.92 15.38
N LEU A 549 22.68 -6.44 15.66
CA LEU A 549 21.65 -7.23 16.33
C LEU A 549 20.89 -8.13 15.35
N ASP A 550 20.79 -7.69 14.09
CA ASP A 550 20.13 -8.44 13.03
C ASP A 550 21.04 -9.58 12.53
N LEU A 551 20.50 -10.80 12.55
CA LEU A 551 21.25 -11.99 12.19
C LEU A 551 21.53 -12.08 10.68
N ASN A 552 20.69 -11.48 9.82
CA ASN A 552 20.93 -11.45 8.39
C ASN A 552 22.08 -10.49 8.05
N VAL A 553 22.19 -9.37 8.76
CA VAL A 553 23.35 -8.46 8.65
C VAL A 553 24.64 -9.22 9.00
N CYS A 554 24.64 -9.94 10.13
CA CYS A 554 25.77 -10.79 10.52
C CYS A 554 26.08 -11.86 9.47
N LEU A 555 25.05 -12.48 8.89
CA LEU A 555 25.17 -13.57 7.92
C LEU A 555 25.81 -13.10 6.62
N GLU A 556 25.32 -12.00 6.07
CA GLU A 556 25.87 -11.41 4.85
C GLU A 556 27.32 -10.94 5.06
N GLY A 557 27.60 -10.34 6.23
CA GLY A 557 28.94 -9.91 6.60
C GLY A 557 29.94 -11.07 6.76
N ILE A 558 29.56 -12.19 7.41
CA ILE A 558 30.48 -13.33 7.57
C ILE A 558 30.76 -14.02 6.23
N TYR A 559 29.78 -14.07 5.32
CA TYR A 559 30.04 -14.56 3.96
C TYR A 559 30.94 -13.62 3.17
N ALA A 560 30.78 -12.30 3.29
CA ALA A 560 31.70 -11.35 2.67
C ALA A 560 33.14 -11.54 3.18
N LEU A 561 33.35 -11.66 4.50
CA LEU A 561 34.66 -11.98 5.08
C LEU A 561 35.19 -13.35 4.63
N GLY A 562 34.31 -14.35 4.49
CA GLY A 562 34.64 -15.64 3.92
C GLY A 562 35.15 -15.54 2.48
N ASN A 563 34.55 -14.69 1.64
CA ASN A 563 35.01 -14.43 0.28
C ASN A 563 36.37 -13.73 0.27
N VAL A 564 36.61 -12.75 1.16
CA VAL A 564 37.94 -12.13 1.31
C VAL A 564 39.01 -13.17 1.71
N ALA A 565 38.66 -14.14 2.56
CA ALA A 565 39.58 -15.19 3.00
C ALA A 565 40.02 -16.16 1.87
N THR A 566 39.41 -16.10 0.69
CA THR A 566 39.90 -16.83 -0.50
C THR A 566 41.17 -16.19 -1.11
N GLY A 567 41.51 -14.98 -0.68
CA GLY A 567 42.64 -14.22 -1.16
C GLY A 567 44.02 -14.70 -0.69
N ASN A 568 45.01 -13.81 -0.83
CA ASN A 568 46.39 -14.04 -0.39
C ASN A 568 46.53 -13.91 1.14
N GLU A 569 47.77 -14.02 1.63
CA GLU A 569 48.07 -13.97 3.06
C GLU A 569 47.60 -12.68 3.75
N LEU A 570 47.81 -11.53 3.12
CA LEU A 570 47.38 -10.24 3.66
C LEU A 570 45.87 -10.19 3.86
N HIS A 571 45.11 -10.72 2.90
CA HIS A 571 43.65 -10.77 2.98
C HIS A 571 43.19 -11.71 4.11
N LYS A 572 43.82 -12.89 4.25
CA LYS A 572 43.51 -13.85 5.32
C LYS A 572 43.83 -13.30 6.71
N GLU A 573 44.95 -12.60 6.87
CA GLU A 573 45.32 -11.96 8.14
C GLU A 573 44.37 -10.83 8.52
N ALA A 574 43.94 -10.02 7.55
CA ALA A 574 42.93 -9.00 7.80
C ALA A 574 41.60 -9.61 8.25
N VAL A 575 41.17 -10.72 7.65
CA VAL A 575 39.96 -11.45 8.09
C VAL A 575 40.12 -12.01 9.50
N MET A 576 41.28 -12.60 9.82
CA MET A 576 41.61 -13.10 11.16
C MET A 576 41.47 -12.00 12.22
N HIS A 577 41.93 -10.78 11.91
CA HIS A 577 41.77 -9.61 12.76
C HIS A 577 40.28 -9.30 13.02
N GLN A 578 39.45 -9.26 11.97
CA GLN A 578 38.03 -8.91 12.11
C GLN A 578 37.21 -9.93 12.92
N ILE A 579 37.52 -11.23 12.81
CA ILE A 579 36.70 -12.30 13.40
C ILE A 579 37.18 -12.77 14.78
N LEU A 580 38.45 -12.54 15.12
CA LEU A 580 39.03 -12.89 16.43
C LEU A 580 39.05 -11.74 17.43
N GLU A 581 38.87 -10.49 16.97
CA GLU A 581 38.73 -9.34 17.87
C GLU A 581 37.58 -9.54 18.88
N PRO A 582 37.84 -9.30 20.19
CA PRO A 582 36.79 -9.26 21.20
C PRO A 582 35.77 -8.16 20.92
N GLN A 583 34.52 -8.36 21.32
CA GLN A 583 33.51 -7.30 21.23
C GLN A 583 33.84 -6.14 22.17
N VAL A 584 33.68 -4.90 21.71
CA VAL A 584 34.01 -3.69 22.49
C VAL A 584 33.18 -3.60 23.79
N ASN A 585 31.95 -4.15 23.80
CA ASN A 585 31.00 -4.07 24.91
C ASN A 585 30.41 -5.44 25.34
N GLY A 586 31.12 -6.56 25.11
CA GLY A 586 30.61 -7.92 25.37
C GLY A 586 31.58 -8.80 26.15
N PRO A 587 31.21 -10.06 26.50
CA PRO A 587 32.15 -11.03 27.04
C PRO A 587 33.36 -11.17 26.10
N SER A 588 34.56 -11.45 26.63
CA SER A 588 35.84 -11.55 25.90
C SER A 588 35.91 -12.66 24.82
N GLN A 589 34.76 -13.19 24.40
CA GLN A 589 34.61 -14.19 23.38
C GLN A 589 34.60 -13.54 21.99
N SER A 590 35.34 -14.13 21.06
CA SER A 590 35.36 -13.70 19.66
C SER A 590 34.00 -13.88 18.98
N VAL A 591 33.70 -13.03 18.00
CA VAL A 591 32.46 -13.14 17.23
C VAL A 591 32.34 -14.49 16.50
N LEU A 592 33.46 -15.04 16.06
CA LEU A 592 33.51 -16.37 15.45
C LEU A 592 33.00 -17.45 16.41
N MET A 593 33.46 -17.41 17.67
CA MET A 593 33.02 -18.36 18.69
C MET A 593 31.53 -18.18 19.04
N LYS A 594 31.04 -16.93 19.12
CA LYS A 594 29.62 -16.61 19.32
C LYS A 594 28.75 -17.26 18.23
N PHE A 595 29.15 -17.17 16.96
CA PHE A 595 28.40 -17.78 15.87
C PHE A 595 28.41 -19.30 15.92
N LEU A 596 29.57 -19.92 16.18
CA LEU A 596 29.70 -21.39 16.28
C LEU A 596 28.92 -22.00 17.46
N GLN A 597 28.72 -21.25 18.54
CA GLN A 597 27.93 -21.69 19.69
C GLN A 597 26.45 -21.31 19.60
N GLY A 598 26.10 -20.41 18.68
CA GLY A 598 24.75 -19.91 18.51
C GLY A 598 23.80 -20.95 17.92
N ASN A 599 22.50 -20.74 18.16
CA ASN A 599 21.44 -21.63 17.67
C ASN A 599 21.15 -21.47 16.16
N ASN A 600 21.56 -20.36 15.54
CA ASN A 600 21.33 -20.12 14.12
C ASN A 600 22.30 -20.96 13.24
N SER A 601 21.75 -21.93 12.52
CA SER A 601 22.52 -22.84 11.68
C SER A 601 23.19 -22.14 10.49
N GLN A 602 22.57 -21.12 9.89
CA GLN A 602 23.15 -20.39 8.76
C GLN A 602 24.39 -19.61 9.17
N LEU A 603 24.37 -18.97 10.34
CA LEU A 603 25.54 -18.29 10.89
C LEU A 603 26.67 -19.28 11.24
N ARG A 604 26.32 -20.46 11.79
CA ARG A 604 27.31 -21.52 12.00
C ARG A 604 27.96 -21.93 10.67
N VAL A 605 27.15 -22.19 9.64
CA VAL A 605 27.64 -22.54 8.30
C VAL A 605 28.56 -21.46 7.74
N GLY A 606 28.15 -20.19 7.79
CA GLY A 606 28.97 -19.06 7.32
C GLY A 606 30.31 -18.95 8.07
N ALA A 607 30.29 -19.12 9.39
CA ALA A 607 31.50 -19.14 10.22
C ALA A 607 32.43 -20.31 9.86
N ILE A 608 31.90 -21.52 9.68
CA ILE A 608 32.68 -22.70 9.28
C ILE A 608 33.28 -22.50 7.88
N TRP A 609 32.52 -21.91 6.95
CA TRP A 609 33.01 -21.61 5.60
C TRP A 609 34.17 -20.62 5.61
N CYS A 610 34.06 -19.56 6.42
CA CYS A 610 35.16 -18.63 6.65
C CYS A 610 36.41 -19.34 7.19
N ILE A 611 36.25 -20.25 8.16
CA ILE A 611 37.36 -21.04 8.71
C ILE A 611 38.02 -21.89 7.61
N ILE A 612 37.25 -22.61 6.80
CA ILE A 612 37.77 -23.45 5.71
C ILE A 612 38.67 -22.63 4.76
N ASN A 613 38.26 -21.41 4.42
CA ASN A 613 39.05 -20.55 3.55
C ASN A 613 40.34 -20.06 4.22
N LEU A 614 40.27 -19.76 5.53
CA LEU A 614 41.44 -19.36 6.33
C LEU A 614 42.43 -20.52 6.55
N THR A 615 41.94 -21.75 6.65
CA THR A 615 42.75 -22.95 6.95
C THR A 615 43.10 -23.77 5.71
N TYR A 616 42.87 -23.23 4.51
CA TYR A 616 43.22 -23.93 3.27
C TYR A 616 44.69 -24.45 3.31
N PRO A 617 44.93 -25.74 2.99
CA PRO A 617 46.26 -26.36 3.13
C PRO A 617 47.35 -25.67 2.31
N ASP A 618 48.60 -25.88 2.71
CA ASP A 618 49.82 -25.53 1.95
C ASP A 618 49.99 -24.04 1.56
N GLY A 619 49.19 -23.15 2.15
CA GLY A 619 49.33 -21.70 2.01
C GLY A 619 50.33 -21.10 3.01
N PRO A 620 50.95 -19.94 2.68
CA PRO A 620 51.70 -19.17 3.67
C PRO A 620 50.84 -18.89 4.91
N GLY A 621 51.47 -18.82 6.08
CA GLY A 621 50.81 -18.48 7.36
C GLY A 621 49.73 -19.45 7.87
N THR A 622 49.37 -20.52 7.15
CA THR A 622 48.28 -21.44 7.54
C THR A 622 48.50 -22.05 8.93
N SER A 623 49.73 -22.49 9.26
CA SER A 623 50.05 -23.03 10.58
C SER A 623 49.86 -22.01 11.70
N SER A 624 50.24 -20.74 11.46
CA SER A 624 50.06 -19.64 12.42
C SER A 624 48.58 -19.34 12.66
N ARG A 625 47.76 -19.30 11.60
CA ARG A 625 46.32 -19.12 11.72
C ARG A 625 45.64 -20.27 12.46
N ILE A 626 46.01 -21.51 12.16
CA ILE A 626 45.48 -22.70 12.86
C ILE A 626 45.85 -22.64 14.36
N ALA A 627 47.07 -22.22 14.71
CA ALA A 627 47.47 -22.04 16.09
C ALA A 627 46.59 -20.99 16.81
N ARG A 628 46.40 -19.81 16.20
CA ARG A 628 45.53 -18.76 16.78
C ARG A 628 44.07 -19.19 16.91
N LEU A 629 43.52 -19.92 15.93
CA LEU A 629 42.17 -20.49 16.01
C LEU A 629 42.07 -21.54 17.14
N ARG A 630 43.13 -22.33 17.34
CA ARG A 630 43.22 -23.30 18.44
C ARG A 630 43.26 -22.61 19.80
N ASP A 631 44.09 -21.59 19.94
CA ASP A 631 44.22 -20.80 21.18
C ASP A 631 42.91 -20.08 21.53
N GLY A 632 42.16 -19.63 20.51
CA GLY A 632 40.81 -19.09 20.66
C GLY A 632 39.70 -20.12 20.93
N GLY A 633 40.03 -21.42 21.08
CA GLY A 633 39.08 -22.49 21.37
C GLY A 633 38.21 -22.95 20.19
N VAL A 634 38.44 -22.43 18.98
CA VAL A 634 37.62 -22.69 17.78
C VAL A 634 37.70 -24.16 17.38
N ILE A 635 38.88 -24.76 17.43
CA ILE A 635 39.08 -26.17 17.05
C ILE A 635 38.32 -27.12 18.00
N CYS A 636 38.29 -26.82 19.30
CA CYS A 636 37.51 -27.58 20.27
C CYS A 636 36.00 -27.45 20.00
N GLN A 637 35.54 -26.25 19.61
CA GLN A 637 34.14 -26.06 19.24
C GLN A 637 33.78 -26.80 17.95
N LEU A 638 34.62 -26.76 16.92
CA LEU A 638 34.40 -27.54 15.68
C LEU A 638 34.25 -29.04 15.96
N LYS A 639 35.05 -29.61 16.88
CA LYS A 639 34.89 -31.01 17.29
C LYS A 639 33.51 -31.30 17.89
N LYS A 640 32.94 -30.38 18.67
CA LYS A 640 31.58 -30.51 19.22
C LYS A 640 30.51 -30.43 18.13
N LEU A 641 30.77 -29.67 17.06
CA LEU A 641 29.88 -29.53 15.91
C LEU A 641 30.00 -30.68 14.89
N ALA A 642 30.84 -31.69 15.15
CA ALA A 642 30.97 -32.86 14.26
C ALA A 642 29.65 -33.63 14.10
N ASP A 643 28.75 -33.51 15.07
CA ASP A 643 27.40 -34.06 15.06
C ASP A 643 26.31 -32.97 15.08
N ASP A 644 26.58 -31.80 14.47
CA ASP A 644 25.60 -30.72 14.36
C ASP A 644 24.29 -31.22 13.71
N PRO A 645 23.10 -30.83 14.22
CA PRO A 645 21.82 -31.19 13.62
C PRO A 645 21.63 -30.63 12.21
N CYS A 646 22.32 -29.55 11.84
CA CYS A 646 22.34 -29.03 10.48
C CYS A 646 23.32 -29.84 9.63
N LEU A 647 22.80 -30.54 8.62
CA LEU A 647 23.60 -31.38 7.72
C LEU A 647 24.72 -30.62 7.00
N ASP A 648 24.46 -29.38 6.57
CA ASP A 648 25.46 -28.55 5.89
C ASP A 648 26.60 -28.15 6.84
N ALA A 649 26.26 -27.74 8.07
CA ALA A 649 27.26 -27.47 9.10
C ALA A 649 28.08 -28.73 9.42
N LYS A 650 27.41 -29.87 9.65
CA LYS A 650 28.04 -31.17 9.91
C LYS A 650 29.02 -31.57 8.80
N PHE A 651 28.63 -31.41 7.54
CA PHE A 651 29.49 -31.73 6.40
C PHE A 651 30.72 -30.83 6.36
N ARG A 652 30.53 -29.51 6.47
CA ARG A 652 31.63 -28.53 6.39
C ARG A 652 32.60 -28.61 7.57
N VAL A 653 32.11 -28.93 8.78
CA VAL A 653 32.95 -29.14 9.96
C VAL A 653 33.99 -30.24 9.71
N LYS A 654 33.62 -31.32 9.03
CA LYS A 654 34.58 -32.39 8.68
C LYS A 654 35.72 -31.85 7.82
N THR A 655 35.41 -31.04 6.80
CA THR A 655 36.41 -30.38 5.96
C THR A 655 37.33 -29.48 6.78
N ALA A 656 36.76 -28.62 7.64
CA ALA A 656 37.54 -27.71 8.49
C ALA A 656 38.47 -28.49 9.45
N LEU A 657 37.98 -29.56 10.07
CA LEU A 657 38.78 -30.40 10.97
C LEU A 657 39.93 -31.11 10.24
N VAL A 658 39.70 -31.65 9.03
CA VAL A 658 40.75 -32.29 8.23
C VAL A 658 41.87 -31.29 7.92
N GLN A 659 41.53 -30.08 7.49
CA GLN A 659 42.52 -29.02 7.22
C GLN A 659 43.31 -28.60 8.47
N CYS A 660 42.65 -28.55 9.63
CA CYS A 660 43.28 -28.19 10.90
C CYS A 660 44.19 -29.29 11.49
N VAL A 661 43.93 -30.56 11.15
CA VAL A 661 44.70 -31.73 11.67
C VAL A 661 45.89 -32.06 10.78
N ASN A 662 45.74 -32.02 9.45
CA ASN A 662 46.79 -32.40 8.51
C ASN A 662 48.00 -31.44 8.49
N ASN A 663 47.84 -30.21 8.99
CA ASN A 663 48.93 -29.22 9.10
C ASN A 663 49.77 -29.35 10.39
N ASN A 664 49.45 -30.29 11.31
CA ASN A 664 50.27 -30.54 12.51
C ASN A 664 51.54 -31.36 12.22
N SER A 665 51.73 -31.90 11.01
CA SER A 665 52.87 -32.77 10.67
C SER A 665 54.09 -32.05 10.08
N CYS A 666 54.07 -30.73 9.88
CA CYS A 666 55.20 -29.96 9.33
C CYS A 666 55.92 -29.05 10.35
N ALA A 667 55.76 -29.31 11.66
CA ALA A 667 56.57 -28.69 12.71
C ALA A 667 57.27 -29.79 13.53
N LYS A 668 58.34 -30.34 12.94
CA LYS A 668 59.44 -30.96 13.68
C LYS A 668 60.75 -30.40 13.16
#